data_AF-A0A846EJH3-F1
#
_entry.id   AF-A0A846EJH3-F1
#
_cell.length_a   1.000
_cell.length_b   1.000
_cell.length_c   1.000
_cell.angle_alpha   90.00
_cell.angle_beta   90.00
_cell.angle_gamma   90.00
#
_symmetry.space_group_name_H-M   'P 1'
#
loop_
_entity.id
_entity.type
_entity.pdbx_description
1 polymer ?
#
loop_
_entity_poly.entity_id
_entity_poly.type
_entity_poly.pdbx_seq_one_letter_code
_entity_poly.pdbx_strand_id
1 'polypeptide(L)'
;MISDLTSFTNINRLNLLSNLNLKGRSELGQFLTPATVSIFMARQFNNLSGHISLLDPGAGVGILTAAFVERLLSNPNQIQSCLLTAYEIESTFVSSLEKCLQECCKSLQQFGIQADYCLHNSNFINSIQENNLPLFSHKHQNFTHAVLNPPYKKINSKSIERKILSQIGIETVNLYSAFVWLTMLQLAENGEIVAITPRSFCNGAYFRPFRQAFLQKMALQKIHLFDSRYLVFAEDSIIQENIIFHAINKNNKDNYMQISINSGTELDQVSEIRIIPYSQVINKNDPDKFIHITTNSLVDTIRLQMDKFTSTLEELGLEISTGPVVDFRLKSALRDSLNDQTVPLIYPESIQLGKVVFPPQNPKKSIAIIQNQETQKWLIPQGCYVVIKRFSAKEEKRRVVAAVSDSMDYPVLGIENHLNYYHGKGKGINVNLAKGLTAFLNSTLFDQYFRLFSGNTQVNATDLRKIKYPCQDDLIKLGSHINESEFDQDKIDHLVHKNLSIMSDTINAIEASKRIQEALTILKEISAPKEQQNERSALCLLALADIQPTTSWNQATAPKRRITEMMNWFRDFYGKQYAPNTRETVRRQRMHQFVQMGLVIENPDQPDRPINSPKWCYQLQPKALSLIKYYNSESWQESLANYKTSVKNLLQNKKKNISQIPVTLPNGTAIYLSSGGQNTLVKDIIEKFCPRFTPGGFILYVGDAGDKFLINETQKFREMKLELDPHGKMPDVVVYDQQKDWLILIEAVTSHGPVNLKRHNELKQIFQSSSRGLVFITAFPTRKEMSKYLGEIAWETEVWVADQPDHLIHFDGERFLGPY
;
A
#
# COMPACT_ATOMS: atom_id res chain seq x y z
N MET A 1 -17.12 17.49 -26.07
CA MET A 1 -15.85 17.23 -25.36
C MET A 1 -16.13 17.42 -23.89
N ILE A 2 -15.87 16.42 -23.05
CA ILE A 2 -15.92 16.59 -21.59
C ILE A 2 -14.73 17.49 -21.23
N SER A 3 -14.97 18.57 -20.50
CA SER A 3 -13.94 19.49 -20.02
C SER A 3 -12.97 18.75 -19.08
N ASP A 4 -11.67 18.86 -19.35
CA ASP A 4 -10.59 18.25 -18.53
C ASP A 4 -10.22 19.17 -17.34
N LEU A 5 -11.20 19.43 -16.48
CA LEU A 5 -11.11 20.33 -15.31
C LEU A 5 -10.09 19.83 -14.28
N THR A 6 -10.04 18.52 -14.04
CA THR A 6 -9.12 17.91 -13.08
C THR A 6 -7.69 18.00 -13.59
N SER A 7 -7.42 17.74 -14.88
CA SER A 7 -6.05 17.88 -15.39
C SER A 7 -5.60 19.34 -15.42
N PHE A 8 -6.47 20.27 -15.81
CA PHE A 8 -6.20 21.71 -15.72
C PHE A 8 -5.83 22.13 -14.29
N THR A 9 -6.64 21.71 -13.31
CA THR A 9 -6.40 22.02 -11.90
C THR A 9 -5.14 21.34 -11.37
N ASN A 10 -4.82 20.14 -11.85
CA ASN A 10 -3.62 19.41 -11.47
C ASN A 10 -2.33 20.07 -12.00
N ILE A 11 -2.37 20.70 -13.19
CA ILE A 11 -1.24 21.51 -13.68
C ILE A 11 -0.98 22.69 -12.73
N ASN A 12 -2.02 23.39 -12.31
CA ASN A 12 -1.89 24.48 -11.33
C ASN A 12 -1.37 23.99 -9.97
N ARG A 13 -1.85 22.82 -9.51
CA ARG A 13 -1.34 22.13 -8.32
C ARG A 13 0.17 21.89 -8.41
N LEU A 14 0.66 21.33 -9.51
CA LEU A 14 2.08 21.03 -9.73
C LEU A 14 2.95 22.29 -9.80
N ASN A 15 2.47 23.35 -10.47
CA ASN A 15 3.17 24.63 -10.55
C ASN A 15 3.29 25.33 -9.19
N LEU A 16 2.25 25.24 -8.35
CA LEU A 16 2.31 25.75 -6.97
C LEU A 16 3.26 24.91 -6.10
N LEU A 17 3.25 23.58 -6.28
CA LEU A 17 4.16 22.67 -5.59
C LEU A 17 5.63 22.87 -5.99
N SER A 18 5.96 23.33 -7.19
CA SER A 18 7.35 23.66 -7.53
C SER A 18 7.83 24.95 -6.86
N ASN A 19 6.90 25.85 -6.50
CA ASN A 19 7.20 27.20 -6.01
C ASN A 19 7.08 27.36 -4.48
N LEU A 20 6.44 26.40 -3.79
CA LEU A 20 6.24 26.43 -2.33
C LEU A 20 7.39 25.75 -1.56
N ASN A 21 7.98 26.50 -0.63
CA ASN A 21 9.05 26.04 0.26
C ASN A 21 8.55 24.91 1.20
N LEU A 22 9.32 23.82 1.34
CA LEU A 22 8.94 22.60 2.08
C LEU A 22 8.56 22.85 3.55
N LYS A 23 9.13 23.89 4.19
CA LYS A 23 8.86 24.23 5.60
C LYS A 23 7.40 24.66 5.86
N GLY A 24 6.78 25.43 4.97
CA GLY A 24 5.40 25.90 5.16
C GLY A 24 4.36 24.78 5.12
N ARG A 25 4.61 23.72 4.34
CA ARG A 25 3.72 22.56 4.20
C ARG A 25 3.56 21.78 5.51
N SER A 26 4.68 21.57 6.21
CA SER A 26 4.71 20.92 7.54
C SER A 26 3.95 21.73 8.58
N GLU A 27 4.03 23.07 8.51
CA GLU A 27 3.42 23.95 9.49
C GLU A 27 1.88 24.01 9.36
N LEU A 28 1.33 23.97 8.15
CA LEU A 28 -0.12 23.94 7.92
C LEU A 28 -0.72 22.54 8.04
N GLY A 29 0.07 21.49 7.77
CA GLY A 29 -0.40 20.11 7.79
C GLY A 29 -1.42 19.79 6.69
N GLN A 30 -1.50 20.61 5.64
CA GLN A 30 -2.38 20.43 4.48
C GLN A 30 -1.56 19.81 3.34
N PHE A 31 -2.07 18.71 2.78
CA PHE A 31 -1.43 17.97 1.68
C PHE A 31 -2.33 18.05 0.46
N LEU A 32 -1.79 18.45 -0.69
CA LEU A 32 -2.60 18.58 -1.90
C LEU A 32 -2.92 17.21 -2.48
N THR A 33 -4.19 16.90 -2.66
CA THR A 33 -4.65 15.60 -3.14
C THR A 33 -4.23 15.38 -4.60
N PRO A 34 -3.62 14.22 -4.95
CA PRO A 34 -3.36 13.89 -6.35
C PRO A 34 -4.65 13.78 -7.17
N ALA A 35 -4.57 14.06 -8.47
CA ALA A 35 -5.72 13.99 -9.39
C ALA A 35 -6.41 12.61 -9.38
N THR A 36 -5.62 11.53 -9.39
CA THR A 36 -6.13 10.14 -9.36
C THR A 36 -6.96 9.84 -8.11
N VAL A 37 -6.50 10.30 -6.95
CA VAL A 37 -7.22 10.19 -5.66
C VAL A 37 -8.49 11.03 -5.67
N SER A 38 -8.41 12.25 -6.22
CA SER A 38 -9.55 13.18 -6.30
C SER A 38 -10.69 12.61 -7.16
N ILE A 39 -10.36 12.08 -8.34
CA ILE A 39 -11.31 11.38 -9.23
C ILE A 39 -11.91 10.17 -8.53
N PHE A 40 -11.09 9.38 -7.81
CA PHE A 40 -11.59 8.24 -7.05
C PHE A 40 -12.57 8.66 -5.93
N MET A 41 -12.27 9.74 -5.19
CA MET A 41 -13.16 10.30 -4.17
C MET A 41 -14.49 10.75 -4.78
N ALA A 42 -14.47 11.48 -5.89
CA ALA A 42 -15.69 11.91 -6.59
C ALA A 42 -16.57 10.73 -7.02
N ARG A 43 -15.98 9.59 -7.40
CA ARG A 43 -16.73 8.36 -7.75
C ARG A 43 -17.42 7.69 -6.55
N GLN A 44 -17.12 8.08 -5.31
CA GLN A 44 -17.71 7.45 -4.12
C GLN A 44 -19.12 7.96 -3.81
N PHE A 45 -19.52 9.13 -4.29
CA PHE A 45 -20.87 9.66 -4.11
C PHE A 45 -21.92 8.77 -4.79
N ASN A 46 -23.07 8.60 -4.13
CA ASN A 46 -24.17 7.76 -4.61
C ASN A 46 -25.22 8.58 -5.38
N ASN A 47 -25.74 9.65 -4.77
CA ASN A 47 -26.70 10.55 -5.39
C ASN A 47 -25.96 11.71 -6.07
N LEU A 48 -26.28 12.00 -7.33
CA LEU A 48 -25.71 13.11 -8.09
C LEU A 48 -26.81 13.82 -8.90
N SER A 49 -28.02 13.86 -8.35
CA SER A 49 -29.22 14.38 -9.03
C SER A 49 -29.89 15.51 -8.25
N GLY A 50 -30.67 16.33 -8.96
CA GLY A 50 -31.43 17.45 -8.39
C GLY A 50 -30.60 18.70 -8.15
N HIS A 51 -30.91 19.42 -7.07
CA HIS A 51 -30.17 20.59 -6.63
C HIS A 51 -28.94 20.16 -5.83
N ILE A 52 -27.76 20.49 -6.36
CA ILE A 52 -26.48 20.19 -5.74
C ILE A 52 -25.97 21.44 -5.01
N SER A 53 -25.58 21.25 -3.76
CA SER A 53 -24.81 22.20 -2.96
C SER A 53 -23.63 21.45 -2.36
N LEU A 54 -22.42 21.80 -2.81
CA LEU A 54 -21.16 21.16 -2.47
C LEU A 54 -20.36 22.03 -1.48
N LEU A 55 -19.83 21.42 -0.42
CA LEU A 55 -18.86 22.02 0.50
C LEU A 55 -17.46 21.38 0.32
N ASP A 56 -16.45 22.20 0.10
CA ASP A 56 -15.01 21.83 0.08
C ASP A 56 -14.25 22.64 1.15
N PRO A 57 -14.18 22.14 2.40
CA PRO A 57 -13.52 22.80 3.51
C PRO A 57 -12.02 22.50 3.52
N GLY A 58 -11.20 23.52 3.23
CA GLY A 58 -9.77 23.36 3.02
C GLY A 58 -9.43 22.98 1.58
N ALA A 59 -10.06 23.67 0.62
CA ALA A 59 -10.11 23.29 -0.79
C ALA A 59 -8.75 23.29 -1.49
N GLY A 60 -7.72 23.94 -0.93
CA GLY A 60 -6.43 24.11 -1.57
C GLY A 60 -6.61 24.80 -2.91
N VAL A 61 -6.20 24.13 -3.99
CA VAL A 61 -6.35 24.63 -5.37
C VAL A 61 -7.68 24.21 -6.04
N GLY A 62 -8.57 23.52 -5.33
CA GLY A 62 -9.89 23.12 -5.83
C GLY A 62 -9.96 21.78 -6.56
N ILE A 63 -8.93 20.92 -6.42
CA ILE A 63 -8.84 19.65 -7.17
C ILE A 63 -9.98 18.67 -6.85
N LEU A 64 -10.46 18.66 -5.61
CA LEU A 64 -11.59 17.82 -5.19
C LEU A 64 -12.90 18.33 -5.78
N THR A 65 -13.11 19.66 -5.73
CA THR A 65 -14.23 20.33 -6.39
C THR A 65 -14.25 20.07 -7.90
N ALA A 66 -13.11 20.23 -8.59
CA ALA A 66 -12.99 19.93 -10.02
C ALA A 66 -13.37 18.49 -10.36
N ALA A 67 -12.81 17.52 -9.63
CA ALA A 67 -13.12 16.10 -9.83
C ALA A 67 -14.60 15.76 -9.58
N PHE A 68 -15.22 16.41 -8.59
CA PHE A 68 -16.66 16.27 -8.33
C PHE A 68 -17.50 16.82 -9.48
N VAL A 69 -17.15 17.99 -10.01
CA VAL A 69 -17.86 18.61 -11.15
C VAL A 69 -17.71 17.77 -12.42
N GLU A 70 -16.53 17.23 -12.73
CA GLU A 70 -16.38 16.28 -13.85
C GLU A 70 -17.26 15.04 -13.68
N ARG A 71 -17.39 14.56 -12.43
CA ARG A 71 -18.26 13.43 -12.13
C ARG A 71 -19.73 13.77 -12.36
N LEU A 72 -20.17 14.98 -12.01
CA LEU A 72 -21.51 15.49 -12.33
C LEU A 72 -21.74 15.55 -13.84
N LEU A 73 -20.77 16.07 -14.59
CA LEU A 73 -20.83 16.20 -16.06
C LEU A 73 -20.83 14.87 -16.81
N SER A 74 -20.57 13.75 -16.12
CA SER A 74 -20.73 12.41 -16.70
C SER A 74 -22.20 12.05 -16.95
N ASN A 75 -23.16 12.66 -16.22
CA ASN A 75 -24.60 12.45 -16.37
C ASN A 75 -25.38 13.76 -16.11
N PRO A 76 -25.22 14.79 -16.96
CA PRO A 76 -25.68 16.15 -16.66
C PRO A 76 -27.21 16.30 -16.60
N ASN A 77 -27.95 15.45 -17.32
CA ASN A 77 -29.41 15.55 -17.47
C ASN A 77 -30.20 15.37 -16.16
N GLN A 78 -29.56 14.88 -15.09
CA GLN A 78 -30.21 14.67 -13.79
C GLN A 78 -30.00 15.85 -12.82
N ILE A 79 -29.27 16.89 -13.22
CA ILE A 79 -28.83 17.99 -12.35
C ILE A 79 -29.63 19.24 -12.68
N GLN A 80 -30.22 19.86 -11.66
CA GLN A 80 -31.02 21.08 -11.82
C GLN A 80 -30.18 22.34 -11.57
N SER A 81 -29.41 22.35 -10.47
CA SER A 81 -28.49 23.44 -10.15
C SER A 81 -27.29 22.94 -9.36
N CYS A 82 -26.23 23.73 -9.31
CA CYS A 82 -25.01 23.42 -8.57
C CYS A 82 -24.44 24.67 -7.89
N LEU A 83 -24.38 24.69 -6.56
CA LEU A 83 -23.70 25.72 -5.79
C LEU A 83 -22.41 25.13 -5.19
N LEU A 84 -21.26 25.71 -5.54
CA LEU A 84 -19.94 25.30 -5.05
C LEU A 84 -19.50 26.21 -3.90
N THR A 85 -19.27 25.70 -2.70
CA THR A 85 -18.77 26.49 -1.57
C THR A 85 -17.40 25.96 -1.14
N ALA A 86 -16.39 26.82 -1.18
CA ALA A 86 -15.01 26.48 -0.85
C ALA A 86 -14.46 27.40 0.25
N TYR A 87 -13.75 26.79 1.20
CA TYR A 87 -12.98 27.53 2.21
C TYR A 87 -11.50 27.27 2.02
N GLU A 88 -10.70 28.33 2.00
CA GLU A 88 -9.24 28.26 1.97
C GLU A 88 -8.65 29.41 2.78
N ILE A 89 -7.63 29.14 3.59
CA ILE A 89 -6.96 30.13 4.45
C ILE A 89 -5.64 30.61 3.83
N GLU A 90 -5.01 29.78 3.00
CA GLU A 90 -3.73 30.06 2.38
C GLU A 90 -3.91 30.94 1.16
N SER A 91 -3.54 32.21 1.30
CA SER A 91 -3.76 33.25 0.28
C SER A 91 -3.09 32.92 -1.06
N THR A 92 -2.00 32.15 -1.06
CA THR A 92 -1.32 31.72 -2.28
C THR A 92 -2.15 30.75 -3.13
N PHE A 93 -3.11 30.03 -2.54
CA PHE A 93 -4.00 29.12 -3.26
C PHE A 93 -5.27 29.80 -3.79
N VAL A 94 -5.73 30.86 -3.12
CA VAL A 94 -7.03 31.50 -3.38
C VAL A 94 -7.23 31.90 -4.85
N SER A 95 -6.22 32.49 -5.50
CA SER A 95 -6.35 32.88 -6.92
C SER A 95 -6.48 31.68 -7.85
N SER A 96 -5.78 30.57 -7.57
CA SER A 96 -5.87 29.35 -8.37
C SER A 96 -7.20 28.62 -8.13
N LEU A 97 -7.64 28.60 -6.87
CA LEU A 97 -8.94 28.07 -6.47
C LEU A 97 -10.10 28.82 -7.12
N GLU A 98 -10.07 30.16 -7.13
CA GLU A 98 -11.10 30.96 -7.77
C GLU A 98 -11.22 30.67 -9.27
N LYS A 99 -10.09 30.58 -9.98
CA LYS A 99 -10.08 30.18 -11.40
C LYS A 99 -10.67 28.78 -11.60
N CYS A 100 -10.33 27.83 -10.72
CA CYS A 100 -10.90 26.48 -10.76
C CYS A 100 -12.43 26.51 -10.61
N LEU A 101 -12.95 27.27 -9.64
CA LEU A 101 -14.40 27.43 -9.41
C LEU A 101 -15.11 28.09 -10.60
N GLN A 102 -14.50 29.10 -11.21
CA GLN A 102 -15.03 29.76 -12.41
C GLN A 102 -15.12 28.80 -13.59
N GLU A 103 -14.07 28.02 -13.87
CA GLU A 103 -14.09 27.03 -14.95
C GLU A 103 -15.09 25.90 -14.65
N CYS A 104 -15.22 25.46 -13.40
CA CYS A 104 -16.26 24.50 -12.99
C CYS A 104 -17.67 25.01 -13.29
N CYS A 105 -17.99 26.25 -12.89
CA CYS A 105 -19.30 26.85 -13.14
C CYS A 105 -19.57 27.02 -14.64
N LYS A 106 -18.57 27.48 -15.40
CA LYS A 106 -18.65 27.63 -16.85
C LYS A 106 -18.91 26.29 -17.54
N SER A 107 -18.22 25.23 -17.14
CA SER A 107 -18.47 23.89 -17.68
C SER A 107 -19.88 23.38 -17.36
N LEU A 108 -20.39 23.60 -16.14
CA LEU A 108 -21.77 23.23 -15.79
C LEU A 108 -22.81 24.01 -16.63
N GLN A 109 -22.61 25.32 -16.79
CA GLN A 109 -23.49 26.19 -17.57
C GLN A 109 -23.52 25.84 -19.06
N GLN A 110 -22.40 25.36 -19.63
CA GLN A 110 -22.37 24.84 -21.01
C GLN A 110 -23.30 23.64 -21.24
N PHE A 111 -23.62 22.89 -20.19
CA PHE A 111 -24.60 21.80 -20.23
C PHE A 111 -26.01 22.23 -19.76
N GLY A 112 -26.26 23.53 -19.62
CA GLY A 112 -27.56 24.08 -19.23
C GLY A 112 -27.87 24.00 -17.74
N ILE A 113 -26.89 23.71 -16.89
CA ILE A 113 -27.06 23.61 -15.43
C ILE A 113 -26.84 24.99 -14.81
N GLN A 114 -27.77 25.47 -13.97
CA GLN A 114 -27.57 26.70 -13.20
C GLN A 114 -26.46 26.48 -12.18
N ALA A 115 -25.34 27.19 -12.33
CA ALA A 115 -24.19 27.03 -11.46
C ALA A 115 -23.64 28.36 -10.94
N ASP A 116 -23.24 28.37 -9.67
CA ASP A 116 -22.61 29.50 -8.98
C ASP A 116 -21.62 29.01 -7.92
N TYR A 117 -20.76 29.90 -7.40
CA TYR A 117 -19.79 29.58 -6.37
C TYR A 117 -19.71 30.63 -5.24
N CYS A 118 -19.30 30.17 -4.05
CA CYS A 118 -18.97 30.99 -2.89
C CYS A 118 -17.56 30.63 -2.42
N LEU A 119 -16.63 31.57 -2.50
CA LEU A 119 -15.26 31.41 -2.03
C LEU A 119 -15.03 32.20 -0.74
N HIS A 120 -14.69 31.50 0.33
CA HIS A 120 -14.38 32.09 1.62
C HIS A 120 -12.87 32.00 1.91
N ASN A 121 -12.18 33.15 1.82
CA ASN A 121 -10.78 33.28 2.23
C ASN A 121 -10.69 33.45 3.76
N SER A 122 -10.94 32.38 4.50
CA SER A 122 -11.03 32.42 5.97
C SER A 122 -10.78 31.04 6.61
N ASN A 123 -10.50 31.04 7.91
CA ASN A 123 -10.38 29.80 8.68
C ASN A 123 -11.77 29.14 8.84
N PHE A 124 -11.94 27.94 8.31
CA PHE A 124 -13.19 27.17 8.36
C PHE A 124 -13.70 26.89 9.80
N ILE A 125 -12.82 26.80 10.80
CA ILE A 125 -13.25 26.64 12.20
C ILE A 125 -13.80 27.96 12.74
N ASN A 126 -13.22 29.09 12.34
CA ASN A 126 -13.64 30.42 12.79
C ASN A 126 -14.96 30.87 12.15
N SER A 127 -15.24 30.46 10.91
CA SER A 127 -16.47 30.84 10.19
C SER A 127 -17.75 30.37 10.89
N ILE A 128 -17.65 29.44 11.84
CA ILE A 128 -18.76 28.94 12.64
C ILE A 128 -19.16 29.90 13.76
N GLN A 129 -18.24 30.77 14.21
CA GLN A 129 -18.59 31.83 15.17
C GLN A 129 -19.36 32.98 14.50
N GLU A 130 -19.07 33.27 13.22
CA GLU A 130 -19.75 34.33 12.46
C GLU A 130 -21.22 33.99 12.18
N ASN A 131 -21.54 32.69 12.14
CA ASN A 131 -22.91 32.17 12.09
C ASN A 131 -23.45 31.96 13.52
N ASN A 132 -23.80 33.06 14.21
CA ASN A 132 -24.36 33.13 15.57
C ASN A 132 -24.98 31.83 16.12
N LEU A 133 -24.31 31.22 17.10
CA LEU A 133 -24.78 30.10 17.94
C LEU A 133 -26.04 30.47 18.75
N PRO A 134 -26.94 29.52 19.08
CA PRO A 134 -26.59 28.50 20.10
C PRO A 134 -26.78 27.02 19.73
N LEU A 135 -27.69 26.65 18.82
CA LEU A 135 -28.00 25.25 18.46
C LEU A 135 -28.93 25.24 17.23
N PHE A 136 -28.42 25.77 16.11
CA PHE A 136 -29.06 25.83 14.77
C PHE A 136 -30.32 26.70 14.65
N SER A 137 -30.14 28.01 14.43
CA SER A 137 -31.23 28.86 13.93
C SER A 137 -31.47 28.57 12.43
N HIS A 138 -32.57 27.88 12.15
CA HIS A 138 -33.37 27.59 10.93
C HIS A 138 -33.15 28.31 9.57
N LYS A 139 -31.97 28.87 9.26
CA LYS A 139 -31.58 29.32 7.91
C LYS A 139 -30.19 28.79 7.57
N HIS A 140 -29.99 27.47 7.66
CA HIS A 140 -28.71 26.87 7.30
C HIS A 140 -28.68 26.50 5.83
N GLN A 141 -27.61 26.92 5.14
CA GLN A 141 -27.10 26.24 3.96
C GLN A 141 -26.90 24.77 4.33
N ASN A 142 -27.86 23.93 3.96
CA ASN A 142 -27.81 22.51 4.19
C ASN A 142 -27.11 21.89 2.97
N PHE A 143 -25.80 21.66 3.08
CA PHE A 143 -25.04 21.09 1.99
C PHE A 143 -25.53 19.68 1.68
N THR A 144 -25.80 19.42 0.40
CA THR A 144 -26.17 18.08 -0.08
C THR A 144 -24.96 17.17 -0.19
N HIS A 145 -23.78 17.74 -0.44
CA HIS A 145 -22.54 17.02 -0.67
C HIS A 145 -21.40 17.75 0.02
N ALA A 146 -20.45 17.00 0.56
CA ALA A 146 -19.17 17.54 1.01
C ALA A 146 -18.02 16.63 0.62
N VAL A 147 -16.94 17.21 0.12
CA VAL A 147 -15.71 16.51 -0.25
C VAL A 147 -14.53 17.18 0.45
N LEU A 148 -13.65 16.41 1.10
CA LEU A 148 -12.58 17.02 1.88
C LEU A 148 -11.33 16.16 2.04
N ASN A 149 -10.18 16.83 1.92
CA ASN A 149 -8.89 16.38 2.43
C ASN A 149 -8.42 17.38 3.50
N PRO A 150 -8.91 17.24 4.74
CA PRO A 150 -8.66 18.22 5.79
C PRO A 150 -7.20 18.18 6.30
N PRO A 151 -6.71 19.21 7.00
CA PRO A 151 -5.32 19.25 7.49
C PRO A 151 -5.05 18.25 8.63
N TYR A 152 -3.91 17.56 8.58
CA TYR A 152 -3.52 16.50 9.54
C TYR A 152 -2.61 17.03 10.64
N LYS A 153 -3.14 17.89 11.51
CA LYS A 153 -2.36 18.55 12.58
C LYS A 153 -3.02 18.40 13.94
N LYS A 154 -2.21 18.07 14.97
CA LYS A 154 -2.70 18.05 16.36
C LYS A 154 -3.13 19.45 16.78
N ILE A 155 -4.27 19.54 17.45
CA ILE A 155 -4.79 20.79 17.99
C ILE A 155 -4.04 21.11 19.28
N ASN A 156 -3.42 22.28 19.36
CA ASN A 156 -2.77 22.74 20.59
C ASN A 156 -3.84 23.11 21.62
N SER A 157 -3.68 22.68 22.87
CA SER A 157 -4.66 22.91 23.94
C SER A 157 -4.94 24.39 24.24
N LYS A 158 -4.02 25.29 23.85
CA LYS A 158 -4.16 26.74 24.04
C LYS A 158 -4.59 27.49 22.77
N SER A 159 -4.83 26.80 21.65
CA SER A 159 -5.13 27.44 20.37
C SER A 159 -6.53 28.04 20.34
N ILE A 160 -6.75 29.01 19.44
CA ILE A 160 -8.07 29.62 19.22
C ILE A 160 -9.07 28.57 18.74
N GLU A 161 -8.65 27.66 17.85
CA GLU A 161 -9.45 26.56 17.34
C GLU A 161 -9.94 25.65 18.47
N ARG A 162 -9.08 25.34 19.47
CA ARG A 162 -9.50 24.55 20.62
C ARG A 162 -10.59 25.24 21.43
N LYS A 163 -10.50 26.57 21.61
CA LYS A 163 -11.50 27.36 22.34
C LYS A 163 -12.83 27.36 21.60
N ILE A 164 -12.82 27.62 20.30
CA ILE A 164 -14.02 27.63 19.44
C ILE A 164 -14.70 26.26 19.47
N LEU A 165 -13.96 25.18 19.21
CA LEU A 165 -14.51 23.83 19.21
C LEU A 165 -15.11 23.44 20.57
N SER A 166 -14.45 23.81 21.67
CA SER A 166 -14.97 23.53 23.01
C SER A 166 -16.26 24.30 23.33
N GLN A 167 -16.42 25.53 22.82
CA GLN A 167 -17.65 26.33 23.00
C GLN A 167 -18.88 25.68 22.34
N ILE A 168 -18.67 24.90 21.28
CA ILE A 168 -19.73 24.19 20.56
C ILE A 168 -19.81 22.69 20.90
N GLY A 169 -19.14 22.27 21.98
CA GLY A 169 -19.17 20.89 22.47
C GLY A 169 -18.38 19.88 21.64
N ILE A 170 -17.46 20.33 20.77
CA ILE A 170 -16.62 19.46 19.95
C ILE A 170 -15.31 19.16 20.67
N GLU A 171 -15.16 17.91 21.08
CA GLU A 171 -13.95 17.40 21.72
C GLU A 171 -13.16 16.51 20.77
N THR A 172 -12.09 17.06 20.20
CA THR A 172 -11.14 16.26 19.42
C THR A 172 -9.71 16.80 19.53
N VAL A 173 -8.74 15.99 19.12
CA VAL A 173 -7.30 16.23 19.27
C VAL A 173 -6.59 16.58 17.96
N ASN A 174 -7.27 16.47 16.80
CA ASN A 174 -6.68 16.71 15.50
C ASN A 174 -7.63 17.51 14.59
N LEU A 175 -7.07 18.43 13.78
CA LEU A 175 -7.83 19.27 12.85
C LEU A 175 -8.65 18.44 11.87
N TYR A 176 -8.16 17.31 11.35
CA TYR A 176 -8.93 16.52 10.38
C TYR A 176 -10.29 16.09 10.93
N SER A 177 -10.31 15.62 12.18
CA SER A 177 -11.54 15.19 12.84
C SER A 177 -12.44 16.37 13.21
N ALA A 178 -11.86 17.55 13.48
CA ALA A 178 -12.64 18.77 13.69
C ALA A 178 -13.34 19.19 12.38
N PHE A 179 -12.61 19.24 11.26
CA PHE A 179 -13.16 19.58 9.95
C PHE A 179 -14.31 18.63 9.56
N VAL A 180 -14.13 17.32 9.72
CA VAL A 180 -15.19 16.33 9.45
C VAL A 180 -16.41 16.54 10.35
N TRP A 181 -16.20 16.80 11.65
CA TRP A 181 -17.30 17.04 12.60
C TRP A 181 -18.07 18.33 12.24
N LEU A 182 -17.37 19.40 11.92
CA LEU A 182 -18.00 20.65 11.49
C LEU A 182 -18.75 20.50 10.16
N THR A 183 -18.22 19.70 9.25
CA THR A 183 -18.85 19.41 7.95
C THR A 183 -20.15 18.63 8.15
N MET A 184 -20.15 17.55 8.96
CA MET A 184 -21.40 16.78 9.21
C MET A 184 -22.48 17.59 9.90
N LEU A 185 -22.11 18.65 10.63
CA LEU A 185 -23.06 19.54 11.27
C LEU A 185 -23.82 20.41 10.25
N GLN A 186 -23.21 20.69 9.10
CA GLN A 186 -23.75 21.54 8.03
C GLN A 186 -24.41 20.74 6.88
N LEU A 187 -24.39 19.40 6.93
CA LEU A 187 -25.03 18.57 5.92
C LEU A 187 -26.56 18.56 6.08
N ALA A 188 -27.26 18.61 4.95
CA ALA A 188 -28.69 18.31 4.85
C ALA A 188 -29.01 16.89 5.35
N GLU A 189 -30.28 16.63 5.65
CA GLU A 189 -30.76 15.24 5.76
C GLU A 189 -30.50 14.51 4.43
N ASN A 190 -29.97 13.29 4.51
CA ASN A 190 -29.45 12.50 3.39
C ASN A 190 -28.25 13.12 2.65
N GLY A 191 -27.65 14.19 3.18
CA GLY A 191 -26.42 14.77 2.63
C GLY A 191 -25.24 13.79 2.74
N GLU A 192 -24.39 13.78 1.71
CA GLU A 192 -23.26 12.85 1.60
C GLU A 192 -21.93 13.53 1.91
N ILE A 193 -21.03 12.79 2.56
CA ILE A 193 -19.64 13.22 2.79
C ILE A 193 -18.68 12.18 2.22
N VAL A 194 -17.68 12.64 1.47
CA VAL A 194 -16.52 11.83 1.07
C VAL A 194 -15.26 12.50 1.58
N ALA A 195 -14.51 11.82 2.44
CA ALA A 195 -13.31 12.39 3.04
C ALA A 195 -12.13 11.42 2.98
N ILE A 196 -10.93 11.98 2.83
CA ILE A 196 -9.68 11.26 3.03
C ILE A 196 -9.04 11.68 4.36
N THR A 197 -8.82 10.72 5.26
CA THR A 197 -8.35 11.00 6.63
C THR A 197 -7.42 9.91 7.15
N PRO A 198 -6.59 10.20 8.17
CA PRO A 198 -5.82 9.16 8.86
C PRO A 198 -6.73 8.13 9.52
N ARG A 199 -6.43 6.83 9.34
CA ARG A 199 -7.18 5.69 9.93
C ARG A 199 -7.31 5.77 11.45
N SER A 200 -6.40 6.50 12.11
CA SER A 200 -6.30 6.60 13.58
C SER A 200 -7.59 6.92 14.33
N PHE A 201 -8.58 7.59 13.71
CA PHE A 201 -9.85 7.85 14.40
C PHE A 201 -10.66 6.58 14.67
N CYS A 202 -10.45 5.52 13.89
CA CYS A 202 -11.21 4.27 14.00
C CYS A 202 -11.00 3.55 15.34
N ASN A 203 -9.82 3.70 15.95
CA ASN A 203 -9.43 2.99 17.19
C ASN A 203 -8.72 3.86 18.25
N GLY A 204 -8.27 5.06 17.92
CA GLY A 204 -7.53 5.89 18.88
C GLY A 204 -8.42 6.34 20.05
N ALA A 205 -7.92 6.16 21.29
CA ALA A 205 -8.68 6.51 22.50
C ALA A 205 -9.15 7.97 22.51
N TYR A 206 -8.29 8.90 22.08
CA TYR A 206 -8.59 10.33 21.99
C TYR A 206 -9.68 10.69 20.96
N PHE A 207 -10.02 9.79 20.04
CA PHE A 207 -11.06 10.00 19.03
C PHE A 207 -12.42 9.41 19.45
N ARG A 208 -12.56 8.90 20.68
CA ARG A 208 -13.82 8.34 21.18
C ARG A 208 -15.00 9.33 21.07
N PRO A 209 -14.89 10.61 21.51
CA PRO A 209 -16.01 11.55 21.37
C PRO A 209 -16.39 11.79 19.89
N PHE A 210 -15.39 11.93 19.02
CA PHE A 210 -15.61 12.05 17.57
C PHE A 210 -16.33 10.82 16.99
N ARG A 211 -15.91 9.59 17.32
CA ARG A 211 -16.58 8.37 16.84
C ARG A 211 -18.03 8.31 17.30
N GLN A 212 -18.31 8.68 18.55
CA GLN A 212 -19.68 8.71 19.09
C GLN A 212 -20.56 9.67 18.29
N ALA A 213 -20.12 10.91 18.08
CA ALA A 213 -20.86 11.90 17.29
C ALA A 213 -21.01 11.49 15.82
N PHE A 214 -19.92 11.03 15.20
CA PHE A 214 -19.91 10.58 13.81
C PHE A 214 -20.89 9.43 13.59
N LEU A 215 -20.84 8.38 14.40
CA LEU A 215 -21.67 7.19 14.22
C LEU A 215 -23.14 7.41 14.64
N GLN A 216 -23.40 8.38 15.51
CA GLN A 216 -24.76 8.80 15.83
C GLN A 216 -25.40 9.46 14.60
N LYS A 217 -24.77 10.48 14.02
CA LYS A 217 -25.34 11.29 12.93
C LYS A 217 -25.19 10.68 11.54
N MET A 218 -24.06 10.02 11.26
CA MET A 218 -23.68 9.57 9.93
C MET A 218 -23.78 8.04 9.77
N ALA A 219 -24.33 7.57 8.65
CA ALA A 219 -24.30 6.18 8.24
C ALA A 219 -23.12 5.94 7.30
N LEU A 220 -22.08 5.29 7.81
CA LEU A 220 -20.89 4.91 7.07
C LEU A 220 -21.22 3.86 5.99
N GLN A 221 -20.91 4.14 4.74
CA GLN A 221 -21.31 3.34 3.57
C GLN A 221 -20.15 2.63 2.90
N LYS A 222 -19.04 3.35 2.72
CA LYS A 222 -17.88 2.85 1.99
C LYS A 222 -16.61 3.23 2.74
N ILE A 223 -15.65 2.32 2.78
CA ILE A 223 -14.28 2.57 3.20
C ILE A 223 -13.36 2.07 2.09
N HIS A 224 -12.38 2.88 1.73
CA HIS A 224 -11.30 2.51 0.85
C HIS A 224 -9.96 2.55 1.60
N LEU A 225 -9.21 1.46 1.49
CA LEU A 225 -7.88 1.29 2.07
C LEU A 225 -6.82 1.29 0.98
N PHE A 226 -5.66 1.85 1.30
CA PHE A 226 -4.47 1.79 0.46
C PHE A 226 -3.53 0.72 1.01
N ASP A 227 -3.02 -0.18 0.16
CA ASP A 227 -2.16 -1.30 0.57
C ASP A 227 -0.77 -0.83 1.05
N SER A 228 -0.33 0.35 0.62
CA SER A 228 0.93 0.95 1.06
C SER A 228 0.73 2.36 1.62
N ARG A 229 1.36 2.60 2.77
CA ARG A 229 1.42 3.91 3.47
C ARG A 229 2.09 5.01 2.63
N TYR A 230 2.74 4.65 1.52
CA TYR A 230 3.48 5.56 0.65
C TYR A 230 2.68 6.04 -0.57
N LEU A 231 1.58 5.37 -0.94
CA LEU A 231 0.96 5.58 -2.26
C LEU A 231 0.13 6.85 -2.38
N VAL A 232 -0.51 7.30 -1.30
CA VAL A 232 -1.48 8.41 -1.36
C VAL A 232 -0.80 9.77 -1.49
N PHE A 233 0.33 9.94 -0.81
CA PHE A 233 1.09 11.19 -0.76
C PHE A 233 2.59 10.89 -0.96
N ALA A 234 2.91 10.09 -1.98
CA ALA A 234 4.29 9.73 -2.32
C ALA A 234 5.17 10.97 -2.54
N GLU A 235 4.57 12.05 -3.06
CA GLU A 235 5.20 13.35 -3.32
C GLU A 235 5.62 14.08 -2.02
N ASP A 236 5.03 13.76 -0.87
CA ASP A 236 5.26 14.48 0.41
C ASP A 236 6.07 13.66 1.44
N SER A 237 6.55 12.45 1.11
CA SER A 237 7.34 11.58 2.01
C SER A 237 6.65 11.27 3.36
N ILE A 238 5.31 11.22 3.39
CA ILE A 238 4.53 11.03 4.62
C ILE A 238 4.21 9.55 4.82
N ILE A 239 4.53 9.03 6.01
CA ILE A 239 4.17 7.67 6.40
C ILE A 239 2.93 7.75 7.30
N GLN A 240 1.74 7.75 6.70
CA GLN A 240 0.47 7.65 7.43
C GLN A 240 -0.46 6.65 6.73
N GLU A 241 -1.19 5.86 7.53
CA GLU A 241 -2.22 4.96 7.01
C GLU A 241 -3.52 5.76 6.85
N ASN A 242 -3.77 6.29 5.65
CA ASN A 242 -4.98 7.04 5.32
C ASN A 242 -6.07 6.11 4.81
N ILE A 243 -7.32 6.54 4.94
CA ILE A 243 -8.50 5.90 4.37
C ILE A 243 -9.35 6.94 3.66
N ILE A 244 -10.03 6.55 2.59
CA ILE A 244 -11.16 7.33 2.06
C ILE A 244 -12.42 6.70 2.62
N PHE A 245 -13.35 7.50 3.12
CA PHE A 245 -14.66 7.00 3.50
C PHE A 245 -15.77 7.83 2.87
N HIS A 246 -16.91 7.16 2.67
CA HIS A 246 -18.18 7.75 2.27
C HIS A 246 -19.22 7.49 3.35
N ALA A 247 -19.94 8.53 3.75
CA ALA A 247 -21.02 8.43 4.73
C ALA A 247 -22.19 9.35 4.37
N ILE A 248 -23.38 9.00 4.87
CA ILE A 248 -24.62 9.72 4.59
C ILE A 248 -25.21 10.22 5.92
N ASN A 249 -25.67 11.47 5.97
CA ASN A 249 -26.36 12.03 7.12
C ASN A 249 -27.77 11.44 7.22
N LYS A 250 -27.89 10.28 7.87
CA LYS A 250 -29.16 9.59 8.11
C LYS A 250 -29.14 8.80 9.41
N ASN A 251 -30.30 8.75 10.05
CA ASN A 251 -30.51 8.02 11.31
C ASN A 251 -30.42 6.50 11.12
N ASN A 252 -31.00 5.98 10.02
CA ASN A 252 -31.00 4.56 9.73
C ASN A 252 -29.66 4.13 9.12
N LYS A 253 -29.04 3.12 9.73
CA LYS A 253 -27.82 2.49 9.20
C LYS A 253 -28.23 1.36 8.26
N ASP A 254 -27.54 1.22 7.14
CA ASP A 254 -27.79 0.12 6.23
C ASP A 254 -27.32 -1.21 6.83
N ASN A 255 -27.87 -2.31 6.34
CA ASN A 255 -27.50 -3.64 6.79
C ASN A 255 -26.06 -4.01 6.41
N TYR A 256 -25.55 -3.41 5.32
CA TYR A 256 -24.25 -3.71 4.74
C TYR A 256 -23.49 -2.43 4.37
N MET A 257 -22.17 -2.54 4.32
CA MET A 257 -21.28 -1.51 3.81
C MET A 257 -20.18 -2.10 2.94
N GLN A 258 -19.54 -1.26 2.13
CA GLN A 258 -18.48 -1.67 1.22
C GLN A 258 -17.10 -1.36 1.81
N ILE A 259 -16.20 -2.34 1.82
CA ILE A 259 -14.77 -2.13 2.02
C ILE A 259 -14.07 -2.42 0.71
N SER A 260 -13.24 -1.49 0.25
CA SER A 260 -12.40 -1.65 -0.92
C SER A 260 -10.94 -1.46 -0.58
N ILE A 261 -10.07 -2.17 -1.28
CA ILE A 261 -8.63 -2.10 -1.09
C ILE A 261 -7.99 -1.88 -2.45
N ASN A 262 -6.99 -1.00 -2.51
CA ASN A 262 -6.10 -0.89 -3.64
C ASN A 262 -4.75 -1.52 -3.32
N SER A 263 -4.48 -2.66 -3.94
CA SER A 263 -3.17 -3.32 -3.97
C SER A 263 -2.53 -3.13 -5.35
N GLY A 264 -1.63 -2.14 -5.47
CA GLY A 264 -0.99 -1.77 -6.73
C GLY A 264 -0.37 -0.37 -6.67
N THR A 265 0.39 0.00 -7.70
CA THR A 265 0.94 1.35 -7.86
C THR A 265 -0.06 2.31 -8.49
N GLU A 266 -1.10 1.80 -9.15
CA GLU A 266 -2.13 2.56 -9.85
C GLU A 266 -3.33 2.82 -8.93
N LEU A 267 -3.51 4.09 -8.53
CA LEU A 267 -4.50 4.53 -7.52
C LEU A 267 -5.96 4.37 -7.97
N ASP A 268 -6.21 4.17 -9.26
CA ASP A 268 -7.53 4.09 -9.90
C ASP A 268 -8.07 2.65 -10.06
N GLN A 269 -7.24 1.62 -9.82
CA GLN A 269 -7.66 0.22 -9.87
C GLN A 269 -7.97 -0.31 -8.47
N VAL A 270 -9.26 -0.46 -8.16
CA VAL A 270 -9.69 -1.22 -6.99
C VAL A 270 -9.34 -2.69 -7.23
N SER A 271 -8.49 -3.24 -6.38
CA SER A 271 -8.06 -4.64 -6.50
C SER A 271 -9.02 -5.57 -5.77
N GLU A 272 -9.53 -5.18 -4.60
CA GLU A 272 -10.42 -6.01 -3.77
C GLU A 272 -11.66 -5.20 -3.36
N ILE A 273 -12.85 -5.80 -3.47
CA ILE A 273 -14.13 -5.22 -3.02
C ILE A 273 -14.85 -6.26 -2.17
N ARG A 274 -15.32 -5.83 -1.00
CA ARG A 274 -16.09 -6.65 -0.06
C ARG A 274 -17.34 -5.92 0.38
N ILE A 275 -18.45 -6.64 0.42
CA ILE A 275 -19.70 -6.20 1.04
C ILE A 275 -19.81 -6.93 2.38
N ILE A 276 -19.82 -6.18 3.47
CA ILE A 276 -19.76 -6.71 4.84
C ILE A 276 -20.95 -6.20 5.67
N PRO A 277 -21.56 -7.01 6.55
CA PRO A 277 -22.59 -6.53 7.45
C PRO A 277 -22.10 -5.35 8.29
N TYR A 278 -22.91 -4.29 8.41
CA TYR A 278 -22.54 -3.09 9.14
C TYR A 278 -22.18 -3.38 10.60
N SER A 279 -22.85 -4.34 11.23
CA SER A 279 -22.59 -4.78 12.61
C SER A 279 -21.21 -5.41 12.81
N GLN A 280 -20.61 -5.98 11.75
CA GLN A 280 -19.25 -6.50 11.81
C GLN A 280 -18.21 -5.37 11.75
N VAL A 281 -18.52 -4.22 11.17
CA VAL A 281 -17.59 -3.08 11.17
C VAL A 281 -17.79 -2.23 12.42
N ILE A 282 -19.04 -2.00 12.83
CA ILE A 282 -19.41 -1.16 13.97
C ILE A 282 -20.33 -1.94 14.90
N ASN A 283 -19.83 -2.27 16.09
CA ASN A 283 -20.64 -2.90 17.14
C ASN A 283 -21.45 -1.82 17.89
N LYS A 284 -22.78 -1.92 17.86
CA LYS A 284 -23.67 -0.98 18.57
C LYS A 284 -23.45 -1.00 20.09
N ASN A 285 -23.05 -2.13 20.65
CA ASN A 285 -22.87 -2.30 22.09
C ASN A 285 -21.45 -1.94 22.57
N ASP A 286 -20.54 -1.58 21.66
CA ASP A 286 -19.19 -1.14 22.04
C ASP A 286 -19.24 0.28 22.65
N PRO A 287 -18.84 0.47 23.92
CA PRO A 287 -18.81 1.78 24.57
C PRO A 287 -17.73 2.73 24.00
N ASP A 288 -16.71 2.20 23.33
CA ASP A 288 -15.65 2.96 22.66
C ASP A 288 -15.97 3.23 21.19
N LYS A 289 -17.02 2.58 20.65
CA LYS A 289 -17.53 2.72 19.28
C LYS A 289 -16.45 2.53 18.23
N PHE A 290 -15.58 1.54 18.38
CA PHE A 290 -14.52 1.27 17.42
C PHE A 290 -15.08 0.92 16.03
N ILE A 291 -14.35 1.35 15.01
CA ILE A 291 -14.62 1.04 13.61
C ILE A 291 -13.61 -0.01 13.18
N HIS A 292 -14.05 -1.25 13.08
CA HIS A 292 -13.22 -2.39 12.78
C HIS A 292 -13.16 -2.63 11.28
N ILE A 293 -12.09 -2.17 10.64
CA ILE A 293 -11.90 -2.36 9.21
C ILE A 293 -11.09 -3.65 8.99
N THR A 294 -11.78 -4.72 8.60
CA THR A 294 -11.18 -6.02 8.29
C THR A 294 -10.90 -6.16 6.79
N THR A 295 -9.68 -6.54 6.44
CA THR A 295 -9.20 -6.52 5.06
C THR A 295 -9.49 -7.81 4.29
N ASN A 296 -9.80 -8.91 4.96
CA ASN A 296 -10.18 -10.18 4.33
C ASN A 296 -11.14 -11.00 5.23
N SER A 297 -11.78 -12.02 4.66
CA SER A 297 -12.76 -12.84 5.40
C SER A 297 -12.12 -13.72 6.48
N LEU A 298 -10.86 -14.09 6.32
CA LEU A 298 -10.11 -14.87 7.31
C LEU A 298 -9.94 -14.10 8.63
N VAL A 299 -9.71 -12.80 8.54
CA VAL A 299 -9.61 -11.90 9.69
C VAL A 299 -10.95 -11.79 10.44
N ASP A 300 -12.09 -11.86 9.73
CA ASP A 300 -13.40 -11.83 10.38
C ASP A 300 -13.58 -13.06 11.29
N THR A 301 -13.10 -14.23 10.88
CA THR A 301 -13.21 -15.45 11.68
C THR A 301 -12.37 -15.40 12.97
N ILE A 302 -11.22 -14.74 12.94
CA ILE A 302 -10.39 -14.52 14.15
C ILE A 302 -11.16 -13.68 15.16
N ARG A 303 -11.81 -12.61 14.70
CA ARG A 303 -12.63 -11.78 15.56
C ARG A 303 -13.84 -12.54 16.11
N LEU A 304 -14.57 -13.24 15.25
CA LEU A 304 -15.74 -14.03 15.68
C LEU A 304 -15.36 -15.07 16.74
N GLN A 305 -14.18 -15.67 16.63
CA GLN A 305 -13.66 -16.54 17.68
C GLN A 305 -13.39 -15.78 18.98
N MET A 306 -12.74 -14.61 18.91
CA MET A 306 -12.44 -13.81 20.10
C MET A 306 -13.70 -13.29 20.80
N ASP A 307 -14.76 -12.99 20.05
CA ASP A 307 -16.06 -12.57 20.57
C ASP A 307 -16.79 -13.71 21.33
N LYS A 308 -16.37 -14.98 21.16
CA LYS A 308 -16.89 -16.11 21.97
C LYS A 308 -16.31 -16.17 23.37
N PHE A 309 -15.16 -15.53 23.60
CA PHE A 309 -14.62 -15.39 24.95
C PHE A 309 -15.42 -14.31 25.68
N THR A 310 -15.85 -14.61 26.91
CA THR A 310 -16.78 -13.74 27.66
C THR A 310 -16.14 -13.12 28.90
N SER A 311 -15.07 -13.72 29.42
CA SER A 311 -14.50 -13.37 30.72
C SER A 311 -13.74 -12.05 30.67
N THR A 312 -13.99 -11.19 31.65
CA THR A 312 -13.20 -10.00 31.97
C THR A 312 -12.04 -10.37 32.88
N LEU A 313 -11.04 -9.50 33.00
CA LEU A 313 -9.99 -9.69 33.99
C LEU A 313 -10.53 -9.76 35.42
N GLU A 314 -11.56 -8.96 35.74
CA GLU A 314 -12.21 -8.98 37.05
C GLU A 314 -12.84 -10.35 37.37
N GLU A 315 -13.55 -10.96 36.42
CA GLU A 315 -14.12 -12.31 36.56
C GLU A 315 -13.04 -13.39 36.70
N LEU A 316 -11.84 -13.16 36.14
CA LEU A 316 -10.67 -14.04 36.33
C LEU A 316 -9.94 -13.79 37.67
N GLY A 317 -10.36 -12.79 38.46
CA GLY A 317 -9.66 -12.36 39.66
C GLY A 317 -8.32 -11.66 39.37
N LEU A 318 -8.17 -11.11 38.17
CA LEU A 318 -6.95 -10.50 37.65
C LEU A 318 -7.09 -8.99 37.46
N GLU A 319 -5.97 -8.30 37.58
CA GLU A 319 -5.75 -6.94 37.15
C GLU A 319 -4.45 -6.89 36.36
N ILE A 320 -4.28 -5.86 35.54
CA ILE A 320 -3.05 -5.60 34.81
C ILE A 320 -2.56 -4.19 35.11
N SER A 321 -1.27 -4.05 35.36
CA SER A 321 -0.61 -2.79 35.66
C SER A 321 0.66 -2.62 34.82
N THR A 322 1.03 -1.37 34.54
CA THR A 322 2.37 -1.06 34.01
C THR A 322 3.39 -1.18 35.13
N GLY A 323 4.60 -1.64 34.81
CA GLY A 323 5.69 -1.75 35.76
C GLY A 323 5.88 -0.45 36.56
N PRO A 324 5.86 -0.50 37.90
CA PRO A 324 5.93 0.69 38.75
C PRO A 324 7.30 1.39 38.67
N VAL A 325 8.39 0.66 38.43
CA VAL A 325 9.74 1.23 38.45
C VAL A 325 9.98 2.02 37.16
N VAL A 326 10.20 3.33 37.30
CA VAL A 326 10.57 4.22 36.19
C VAL A 326 12.06 4.53 36.28
N ASP A 327 12.85 3.90 35.42
CA ASP A 327 14.31 3.81 35.57
C ASP A 327 15.00 5.17 35.68
N PHE A 328 14.67 6.11 34.80
CA PHE A 328 15.30 7.43 34.77
C PHE A 328 14.96 8.30 35.97
N ARG A 329 13.89 7.99 36.71
CA ARG A 329 13.51 8.69 37.96
C ARG A 329 14.20 8.11 39.18
N LEU A 330 14.65 6.86 39.12
CA LEU A 330 15.20 6.11 40.25
C LEU A 330 16.67 5.69 40.05
N LYS A 331 17.41 6.39 39.17
CA LYS A 331 18.79 6.04 38.79
C LYS A 331 19.72 5.78 39.98
N SER A 332 19.63 6.57 41.04
CA SER A 332 20.46 6.43 42.26
C SER A 332 20.23 5.11 42.99
N ALA A 333 19.05 4.51 42.84
CA ALA A 333 18.64 3.26 43.48
C ALA A 333 18.92 2.01 42.64
N LEU A 334 19.33 2.14 41.38
CA LEU A 334 19.59 1.01 40.48
C LEU A 334 20.98 0.40 40.74
N ARG A 335 21.10 -0.93 40.60
CA ARG A 335 22.34 -1.70 40.82
C ARG A 335 22.52 -2.78 39.76
N ASP A 336 23.77 -3.04 39.39
CA ASP A 336 24.13 -4.03 38.38
C ASP A 336 24.39 -5.43 38.96
N SER A 337 24.28 -5.57 40.29
CA SER A 337 24.41 -6.84 41.01
C SER A 337 23.41 -6.92 42.17
N LEU A 338 23.05 -8.15 42.54
CA LEU A 338 22.25 -8.45 43.72
C LEU A 338 23.14 -8.54 44.96
N ASN A 339 22.62 -8.08 46.09
CA ASN A 339 23.18 -8.16 47.45
C ASN A 339 22.05 -8.01 48.48
N ASP A 340 22.39 -8.10 49.77
CA ASP A 340 21.44 -8.07 50.90
C ASP A 340 20.54 -6.82 51.00
N GLN A 341 20.91 -5.72 50.34
CA GLN A 341 20.16 -4.45 50.34
C GLN A 341 19.37 -4.22 49.05
N THR A 342 19.39 -5.17 48.12
CA THR A 342 18.80 -5.02 46.79
C THR A 342 17.88 -6.17 46.46
N VAL A 343 16.92 -5.90 45.60
CA VAL A 343 15.97 -6.89 45.10
C VAL A 343 15.99 -6.95 43.57
N PRO A 344 15.55 -8.07 42.98
CA PRO A 344 15.47 -8.22 41.52
C PRO A 344 14.69 -7.09 40.86
N LEU A 345 15.21 -6.59 39.73
CA LEU A 345 14.53 -5.65 38.86
C LEU A 345 14.41 -6.27 37.46
N ILE A 346 13.17 -6.54 37.04
CA ILE A 346 12.88 -7.20 35.76
C ILE A 346 12.74 -6.14 34.66
N TYR A 347 13.55 -6.27 33.61
CA TYR A 347 13.51 -5.47 32.39
C TYR A 347 12.98 -6.28 31.19
N PRO A 348 12.60 -5.62 30.08
CA PRO A 348 12.23 -6.31 28.83
C PRO A 348 13.27 -7.29 28.29
N GLU A 349 14.56 -7.10 28.60
CA GLU A 349 15.63 -8.02 28.19
C GLU A 349 15.60 -9.36 28.94
N SER A 350 14.99 -9.42 30.12
CA SER A 350 14.75 -10.65 30.89
C SER A 350 13.61 -11.49 30.32
N ILE A 351 12.81 -10.94 29.39
CA ILE A 351 11.60 -11.59 28.88
C ILE A 351 11.94 -12.40 27.62
N GLN A 352 11.89 -13.73 27.76
CA GLN A 352 11.89 -14.69 26.66
C GLN A 352 10.46 -15.23 26.44
N LEU A 353 10.25 -16.00 25.37
CA LEU A 353 8.93 -16.58 25.10
C LEU A 353 8.57 -17.54 26.24
N GLY A 354 7.49 -17.24 26.96
CA GLY A 354 6.95 -18.11 27.99
C GLY A 354 7.56 -17.99 29.39
N LYS A 355 8.80 -17.50 29.52
CA LYS A 355 9.51 -17.43 30.81
C LYS A 355 10.37 -16.18 30.98
N VAL A 356 10.52 -15.76 32.24
CA VAL A 356 11.51 -14.76 32.64
C VAL A 356 12.85 -15.45 32.87
N VAL A 357 13.89 -14.99 32.18
CA VAL A 357 15.27 -15.41 32.43
C VAL A 357 15.95 -14.33 33.26
N PHE A 358 16.24 -14.66 34.51
CA PHE A 358 16.82 -13.74 35.46
C PHE A 358 17.91 -14.44 36.30
N PRO A 359 19.10 -13.84 36.47
CA PRO A 359 19.56 -12.63 35.76
C PRO A 359 19.78 -12.91 34.26
N PRO A 360 19.70 -11.88 33.38
CA PRO A 360 20.12 -12.02 31.99
C PRO A 360 21.61 -12.40 31.88
N GLN A 361 22.01 -13.15 30.85
CA GLN A 361 23.42 -13.55 30.66
C GLN A 361 24.37 -12.37 30.44
N ASN A 362 23.94 -11.34 29.69
CA ASN A 362 24.72 -10.14 29.38
C ASN A 362 23.81 -8.91 29.50
N PRO A 363 23.47 -8.47 30.72
CA PRO A 363 22.50 -7.39 30.92
C PRO A 363 23.06 -6.06 30.44
N LYS A 364 22.25 -5.30 29.68
CA LYS A 364 22.60 -3.91 29.28
C LYS A 364 22.04 -2.89 30.25
N LYS A 365 21.12 -3.32 31.12
CA LYS A 365 20.46 -2.52 32.14
C LYS A 365 20.82 -3.07 33.52
N SER A 366 20.61 -2.24 34.54
CA SER A 366 20.72 -2.67 35.92
C SER A 366 19.73 -3.81 36.20
N ILE A 367 20.15 -4.79 37.00
CA ILE A 367 19.37 -6.00 37.29
C ILE A 367 18.74 -5.99 38.69
N ALA A 368 19.04 -4.96 39.48
CA ALA A 368 18.56 -4.85 40.85
C ALA A 368 18.21 -3.40 41.23
N ILE A 369 17.38 -3.24 42.26
CA ILE A 369 17.01 -1.96 42.87
C ILE A 369 17.19 -2.05 44.39
N ILE A 370 17.70 -1.00 45.02
CA ILE A 370 17.83 -0.93 46.48
C ILE A 370 16.45 -1.06 47.13
N GLN A 371 16.34 -1.87 48.18
CA GLN A 371 15.15 -1.95 49.02
C GLN A 371 15.30 -1.03 50.23
N ASN A 372 14.58 0.09 50.23
CA ASN A 372 14.55 1.06 51.34
C ASN A 372 13.17 1.76 51.42
N GLN A 373 12.99 2.66 52.39
CA GLN A 373 11.73 3.39 52.57
C GLN A 373 11.30 4.21 51.33
N GLU A 374 12.25 4.70 50.54
CA GLU A 374 11.97 5.52 49.35
C GLU A 374 11.49 4.66 48.16
N THR A 375 12.11 3.50 47.96
CA THR A 375 11.83 2.60 46.84
C THR A 375 10.67 1.65 47.09
N GLN A 376 10.34 1.35 48.36
CA GLN A 376 9.33 0.34 48.75
C GLN A 376 7.99 0.48 48.02
N LYS A 377 7.51 1.71 47.79
CA LYS A 377 6.24 1.98 47.10
C LYS A 377 6.22 1.57 45.62
N TRP A 378 7.39 1.32 45.02
CA TRP A 378 7.55 0.87 43.64
C TRP A 378 7.84 -0.64 43.54
N LEU A 379 7.94 -1.34 44.65
CA LEU A 379 8.20 -2.77 44.70
C LEU A 379 6.89 -3.53 44.89
N ILE A 380 6.80 -4.70 44.29
CA ILE A 380 5.65 -5.60 44.40
C ILE A 380 6.03 -6.82 45.24
N PRO A 381 5.07 -7.45 45.94
CA PRO A 381 5.36 -8.62 46.77
C PRO A 381 5.82 -9.82 45.94
N GLN A 382 6.51 -10.76 46.60
CA GLN A 382 6.82 -12.06 46.03
C GLN A 382 5.58 -12.76 45.48
N GLY A 383 5.72 -13.43 44.33
CA GLY A 383 4.65 -14.23 43.75
C GLY A 383 4.89 -14.59 42.29
N CYS A 384 3.97 -15.40 41.74
CA CYS A 384 3.94 -15.71 40.31
C CYS A 384 3.15 -14.63 39.55
N TYR A 385 3.73 -14.05 38.51
CA TYR A 385 3.12 -13.01 37.69
C TYR A 385 3.19 -13.37 36.21
N VAL A 386 2.30 -12.82 35.38
CA VAL A 386 2.47 -12.83 33.92
C VAL A 386 2.95 -11.47 33.48
N VAL A 387 4.16 -11.39 32.93
CA VAL A 387 4.77 -10.15 32.45
C VAL A 387 4.72 -10.08 30.93
N ILE A 388 4.51 -8.90 30.37
CA ILE A 388 4.37 -8.66 28.94
C ILE A 388 5.21 -7.46 28.50
N LYS A 389 5.91 -7.59 27.37
CA LYS A 389 6.63 -6.45 26.76
C LYS A 389 5.63 -5.37 26.34
N ARG A 390 5.83 -4.14 26.79
CA ARG A 390 4.97 -3.00 26.46
C ARG A 390 5.29 -2.38 25.11
N PHE A 391 6.51 -2.53 24.61
CA PHE A 391 6.94 -1.94 23.34
C PHE A 391 7.24 -3.03 22.34
N SER A 392 6.61 -2.94 21.17
CA SER A 392 6.84 -3.83 20.05
C SER A 392 6.35 -3.15 18.77
N ALA A 393 7.15 -3.18 17.72
CA ALA A 393 6.78 -2.60 16.42
C ALA A 393 5.72 -3.46 15.70
N LYS A 394 5.01 -2.90 14.73
CA LYS A 394 4.01 -3.65 13.94
C LYS A 394 4.70 -4.72 13.08
N GLU A 395 5.94 -4.46 12.70
CA GLU A 395 6.79 -5.25 11.83
C GLU A 395 7.49 -6.40 12.57
N GLU A 396 7.45 -6.42 13.91
CA GLU A 396 8.00 -7.53 14.69
C GLU A 396 7.22 -8.82 14.44
N LYS A 397 7.93 -9.97 14.51
CA LYS A 397 7.34 -11.31 14.34
C LYS A 397 6.14 -11.53 15.26
N ARG A 398 6.16 -10.94 16.47
CA ARG A 398 5.05 -10.93 17.42
C ARG A 398 4.84 -9.52 17.98
N ARG A 399 3.57 -9.08 18.08
CA ARG A 399 3.21 -7.89 18.86
C ARG A 399 3.21 -8.21 20.35
N VAL A 400 2.74 -9.41 20.71
CA VAL A 400 2.56 -9.81 22.10
C VAL A 400 3.59 -10.86 22.47
N VAL A 401 4.39 -10.53 23.48
CA VAL A 401 5.39 -11.44 24.08
C VAL A 401 5.17 -11.42 25.58
N ALA A 402 4.57 -12.50 26.07
CA ALA A 402 4.30 -12.72 27.49
C ALA A 402 5.22 -13.79 28.07
N ALA A 403 5.47 -13.72 29.37
CA ALA A 403 6.24 -14.68 30.12
C ALA A 403 5.68 -14.88 31.53
N VAL A 404 5.82 -16.09 32.06
CA VAL A 404 5.63 -16.35 33.47
C VAL A 404 6.89 -15.87 34.22
N SER A 405 6.68 -14.98 35.18
CA SER A 405 7.66 -14.63 36.21
C SER A 405 7.33 -15.49 37.43
N ASP A 406 8.09 -16.55 37.63
CA ASP A 406 7.93 -17.38 38.81
C ASP A 406 8.34 -16.65 40.09
N SER A 407 7.93 -17.22 41.22
CA SER A 407 8.27 -16.71 42.54
C SER A 407 9.78 -16.77 42.73
N MET A 408 10.44 -15.61 42.72
CA MET A 408 11.87 -15.49 43.05
C MET A 408 12.06 -15.59 44.57
N ASP A 409 13.25 -16.00 45.02
CA ASP A 409 13.59 -16.11 46.45
C ASP A 409 13.90 -14.73 47.08
N TYR A 410 12.97 -13.80 46.91
CA TYR A 410 13.03 -12.43 47.44
C TYR A 410 11.63 -12.00 47.89
N PRO A 411 11.50 -11.28 49.02
CA PRO A 411 10.20 -10.89 49.58
C PRO A 411 9.45 -9.89 48.70
N VAL A 412 10.18 -9.09 47.93
CA VAL A 412 9.66 -8.12 46.96
C VAL A 412 10.53 -8.09 45.71
N LEU A 413 9.99 -7.58 44.61
CA LEU A 413 10.71 -7.38 43.36
C LEU A 413 10.27 -6.08 42.66
N GLY A 414 11.11 -5.58 41.76
CA GLY A 414 10.80 -4.48 40.86
C GLY A 414 10.42 -4.97 39.46
N ILE A 415 9.42 -4.33 38.85
CA ILE A 415 9.08 -4.49 37.43
C ILE A 415 9.19 -3.12 36.76
N GLU A 416 9.95 -3.04 35.68
CA GLU A 416 10.20 -1.78 34.98
C GLU A 416 9.06 -1.37 34.03
N ASN A 417 8.87 -0.07 33.83
CA ASN A 417 7.70 0.52 33.15
C ASN A 417 7.56 0.27 31.64
N HIS A 418 8.54 -0.38 31.01
CA HIS A 418 8.45 -0.93 29.65
C HIS A 418 7.88 -2.36 29.64
N LEU A 419 7.44 -2.86 30.80
CA LEU A 419 6.63 -4.06 30.96
C LEU A 419 5.23 -3.69 31.48
N ASN A 420 4.25 -4.52 31.15
CA ASN A 420 3.05 -4.66 31.98
C ASN A 420 3.08 -6.01 32.69
N TYR A 421 2.30 -6.16 33.75
CA TYR A 421 2.19 -7.41 34.49
C TYR A 421 0.76 -7.65 34.97
N TYR A 422 0.31 -8.91 34.88
CA TYR A 422 -0.96 -9.37 35.44
C TYR A 422 -0.77 -9.86 36.86
N HIS A 423 -1.72 -9.51 37.74
CA HIS A 423 -1.66 -9.77 39.18
C HIS A 423 -3.05 -9.93 39.78
N GLY A 424 -3.17 -10.61 40.92
CA GLY A 424 -4.40 -10.68 41.72
C GLY A 424 -4.41 -9.58 42.78
N LYS A 425 -4.92 -8.39 42.46
CA LYS A 425 -4.96 -7.22 43.38
C LYS A 425 -3.61 -6.89 44.04
N GLY A 426 -2.56 -6.79 43.22
CA GLY A 426 -1.18 -6.52 43.63
C GLY A 426 -0.39 -7.72 44.12
N LYS A 427 -0.98 -8.93 44.17
CA LYS A 427 -0.32 -10.17 44.59
C LYS A 427 -0.09 -11.12 43.41
N GLY A 428 0.77 -12.11 43.60
CA GLY A 428 0.94 -13.20 42.65
C GLY A 428 -0.34 -14.01 42.43
N ILE A 429 -0.38 -14.75 41.32
CA ILE A 429 -1.53 -15.53 40.87
C ILE A 429 -1.21 -17.03 40.85
N ASN A 430 -2.23 -17.88 40.65
CA ASN A 430 -2.04 -19.32 40.52
C ASN A 430 -1.10 -19.65 39.34
N VAL A 431 -0.14 -20.55 39.55
CA VAL A 431 0.88 -20.90 38.54
C VAL A 431 0.28 -21.47 37.26
N ASN A 432 -0.73 -22.35 37.35
CA ASN A 432 -1.40 -22.88 36.16
C ASN A 432 -2.19 -21.80 35.43
N LEU A 433 -2.86 -20.89 36.17
CA LEU A 433 -3.50 -19.73 35.55
C LEU A 433 -2.48 -18.84 34.82
N ALA A 434 -1.32 -18.58 35.43
CA ALA A 434 -0.24 -17.81 34.81
C ALA A 434 0.30 -18.46 33.53
N LYS A 435 0.56 -19.78 33.57
CA LYS A 435 1.01 -20.56 32.41
C LYS A 435 -0.03 -20.53 31.29
N GLY A 436 -1.30 -20.79 31.59
CA GLY A 436 -2.39 -20.77 30.63
C GLY A 436 -2.60 -19.40 30.00
N LEU A 437 -2.64 -18.35 30.82
CA LEU A 437 -2.74 -16.97 30.33
C LEU A 437 -1.55 -16.60 29.44
N THR A 438 -0.34 -17.03 29.82
CA THR A 438 0.88 -16.80 29.01
C THR A 438 0.81 -17.50 27.66
N ALA A 439 0.33 -18.75 27.59
CA ALA A 439 0.15 -19.45 26.31
C ALA A 439 -0.94 -18.80 25.45
N PHE A 440 -2.07 -18.41 26.05
CA PHE A 440 -3.12 -17.71 25.31
C PHE A 440 -2.61 -16.39 24.72
N LEU A 441 -1.92 -15.55 25.50
CA LEU A 441 -1.33 -14.29 25.04
C LEU A 441 -0.24 -14.51 23.98
N ASN A 442 0.52 -15.60 24.08
CA ASN A 442 1.51 -16.01 23.09
C ASN A 442 0.95 -16.89 21.96
N SER A 443 -0.38 -17.03 21.83
CA SER A 443 -0.97 -17.73 20.69
C SER A 443 -0.92 -16.86 19.43
N THR A 444 -0.92 -17.50 18.27
CA THR A 444 -1.05 -16.79 16.98
C THR A 444 -2.44 -16.18 16.86
N LEU A 445 -3.48 -16.83 17.41
CA LEU A 445 -4.83 -16.29 17.50
C LEU A 445 -4.86 -14.90 18.16
N PHE A 446 -4.29 -14.80 19.38
CA PHE A 446 -4.28 -13.55 20.12
C PHE A 446 -3.38 -12.50 19.45
N ASP A 447 -2.20 -12.90 18.94
CA ASP A 447 -1.29 -11.97 18.25
C ASP A 447 -1.95 -11.37 17.00
N GLN A 448 -2.62 -12.19 16.18
CA GLN A 448 -3.34 -11.71 15.00
C GLN A 448 -4.52 -10.82 15.38
N TYR A 449 -5.33 -11.19 16.39
CA TYR A 449 -6.41 -10.34 16.89
C TYR A 449 -5.89 -8.99 17.41
N PHE A 450 -4.81 -9.01 18.20
CA PHE A 450 -4.20 -7.80 18.75
C PHE A 450 -3.75 -6.84 17.64
N ARG A 451 -3.19 -7.37 16.55
CA ARG A 451 -2.80 -6.57 15.36
C ARG A 451 -3.97 -5.87 14.67
N LEU A 452 -5.21 -6.38 14.79
CA LEU A 452 -6.38 -5.79 14.14
C LEU A 452 -6.76 -4.43 14.74
N PHE A 453 -6.55 -4.24 16.04
CA PHE A 453 -6.93 -3.00 16.72
C PHE A 453 -5.72 -2.22 17.28
N SER A 454 -4.54 -2.83 17.45
CA SER A 454 -3.33 -2.10 17.88
C SER A 454 -2.75 -1.28 16.73
N GLY A 455 -2.99 0.03 16.72
CA GLY A 455 -2.48 0.96 15.69
C GLY A 455 -1.15 1.65 16.03
N ASN A 456 -0.57 1.36 17.19
CA ASN A 456 0.65 1.99 17.69
C ASN A 456 1.69 0.94 18.12
N THR A 457 2.91 1.39 18.44
CA THR A 457 4.04 0.54 18.86
C THR A 457 3.97 0.08 20.32
N GLN A 458 2.92 0.44 21.05
CA GLN A 458 2.74 0.07 22.45
C GLN A 458 1.68 -1.03 22.60
N VAL A 459 1.86 -1.84 23.63
CA VAL A 459 0.88 -2.79 24.14
C VAL A 459 0.38 -2.20 25.47
N ASN A 460 -0.71 -1.44 25.42
CA ASN A 460 -1.17 -0.70 26.60
C ASN A 460 -1.97 -1.60 27.55
N ALA A 461 -1.74 -1.45 28.85
CA ALA A 461 -2.55 -2.12 29.87
C ALA A 461 -4.06 -1.80 29.72
N THR A 462 -4.41 -0.58 29.30
CA THR A 462 -5.80 -0.19 29.05
C THR A 462 -6.45 -0.95 27.91
N ASP A 463 -5.68 -1.32 26.89
CA ASP A 463 -6.20 -2.07 25.75
C ASP A 463 -6.44 -3.52 26.17
N LEU A 464 -5.49 -4.10 26.91
CA LEU A 464 -5.60 -5.47 27.45
C LEU A 464 -6.78 -5.62 28.42
N ARG A 465 -7.05 -4.62 29.29
CA ARG A 465 -8.22 -4.64 30.19
C ARG A 465 -9.57 -4.75 29.48
N LYS A 466 -9.65 -4.29 28.22
CA LYS A 466 -10.89 -4.26 27.44
C LYS A 466 -11.14 -5.55 26.67
N ILE A 467 -10.13 -6.40 26.53
CA ILE A 467 -10.25 -7.67 25.80
C ILE A 467 -11.00 -8.68 26.67
N LYS A 468 -11.74 -9.57 26.01
CA LYS A 468 -12.34 -10.73 26.65
C LYS A 468 -11.40 -11.93 26.56
N TYR A 469 -11.40 -12.72 27.63
CA TYR A 469 -10.48 -13.84 27.84
C TYR A 469 -11.25 -15.16 27.97
N PRO A 470 -10.60 -16.29 27.69
CA PRO A 470 -11.13 -17.60 28.08
C PRO A 470 -11.42 -17.64 29.58
N CYS A 471 -12.35 -18.49 30.00
CA CYS A 471 -12.68 -18.60 31.42
C CYS A 471 -11.50 -19.15 32.24
N GLN A 472 -11.56 -18.93 33.55
CA GLN A 472 -10.47 -19.27 34.44
C GLN A 472 -10.14 -20.77 34.40
N ASP A 473 -11.16 -21.64 34.34
CA ASP A 473 -10.98 -23.09 34.31
C ASP A 473 -10.26 -23.55 33.02
N ASP A 474 -10.64 -22.98 31.88
CA ASP A 474 -9.99 -23.27 30.59
C ASP A 474 -8.53 -22.81 30.58
N LEU A 475 -8.23 -21.64 31.15
CA LEU A 475 -6.86 -21.16 31.29
C LEU A 475 -6.04 -22.04 32.23
N ILE A 476 -6.57 -22.43 33.39
CA ILE A 476 -5.88 -23.34 34.32
C ILE A 476 -5.60 -24.69 33.65
N LYS A 477 -6.59 -25.24 32.93
CA LYS A 477 -6.45 -26.49 32.19
C LYS A 477 -5.42 -26.38 31.07
N LEU A 478 -5.40 -25.28 30.32
CA LEU A 478 -4.36 -25.02 29.33
C LEU A 478 -2.99 -24.97 30.01
N GLY A 479 -2.88 -24.27 31.15
CA GLY A 479 -1.68 -24.13 31.95
C GLY A 479 -1.08 -25.45 32.43
N SER A 480 -1.92 -26.40 32.84
CA SER A 480 -1.45 -27.71 33.33
C SER A 480 -0.81 -28.58 32.26
N HIS A 481 -0.99 -28.25 30.97
CA HIS A 481 -0.39 -28.98 29.85
C HIS A 481 0.88 -28.31 29.31
N ILE A 482 1.33 -27.21 29.91
CA ILE A 482 2.51 -26.47 29.47
C ILE A 482 3.73 -26.87 30.32
N ASN A 483 4.74 -27.43 29.66
CA ASN A 483 6.04 -27.69 30.27
C ASN A 483 6.99 -26.51 30.01
N GLU A 484 7.76 -26.12 31.02
CA GLU A 484 8.69 -24.97 30.98
C GLU A 484 9.87 -25.14 30.02
N SER A 485 10.15 -26.38 29.59
CA SER A 485 11.36 -26.72 28.83
C SER A 485 11.27 -26.45 27.32
N GLU A 486 10.10 -26.24 26.72
CA GLU A 486 9.99 -26.01 25.26
C GLU A 486 8.77 -25.14 24.88
N PHE A 487 8.95 -23.81 24.86
CA PHE A 487 7.97 -22.88 24.24
C PHE A 487 8.19 -22.83 22.72
N ASP A 488 7.70 -23.85 22.01
CA ASP A 488 7.58 -23.84 20.55
C ASP A 488 6.21 -23.27 20.11
N GLN A 489 6.20 -22.46 19.05
CA GLN A 489 4.99 -21.75 18.63
C GLN A 489 3.89 -22.70 18.15
N ASP A 490 4.23 -23.69 17.34
CA ASP A 490 3.26 -24.63 16.78
C ASP A 490 2.68 -25.50 17.90
N LYS A 491 3.48 -25.87 18.91
CA LYS A 491 2.99 -26.53 20.13
C LYS A 491 2.03 -25.66 20.93
N ILE A 492 2.33 -24.37 21.13
CA ILE A 492 1.43 -23.44 21.85
C ILE A 492 0.09 -23.34 21.13
N ASP A 493 0.12 -23.10 19.81
CA ASP A 493 -1.11 -22.96 19.03
C ASP A 493 -1.93 -24.25 19.03
N HIS A 494 -1.29 -25.42 18.95
CA HIS A 494 -1.97 -26.70 19.08
C HIS A 494 -2.64 -26.87 20.46
N LEU A 495 -1.94 -26.54 21.55
CA LEU A 495 -2.50 -26.61 22.90
C LEU A 495 -3.68 -25.64 23.08
N VAL A 496 -3.57 -24.44 22.54
CA VAL A 496 -4.63 -23.42 22.57
C VAL A 496 -5.85 -23.88 21.76
N HIS A 497 -5.65 -24.38 20.54
CA HIS A 497 -6.73 -24.91 19.70
C HIS A 497 -7.47 -26.07 20.37
N LYS A 498 -6.72 -27.00 20.98
CA LYS A 498 -7.26 -28.17 21.66
C LYS A 498 -8.04 -27.83 22.93
N ASN A 499 -7.55 -26.89 23.75
CA ASN A 499 -8.14 -26.60 25.05
C ASN A 499 -9.24 -25.54 24.99
N LEU A 500 -9.21 -24.60 24.05
CA LEU A 500 -10.12 -23.45 24.02
C LEU A 500 -11.24 -23.56 22.96
N SER A 501 -11.44 -24.75 22.38
CA SER A 501 -12.50 -25.02 21.37
C SER A 501 -12.52 -23.99 20.24
N ILE A 502 -11.36 -23.73 19.65
CA ILE A 502 -11.21 -22.76 18.56
C ILE A 502 -11.92 -23.27 17.31
N MET A 503 -12.70 -22.40 16.65
CA MET A 503 -13.40 -22.71 15.40
C MET A 503 -12.43 -23.18 14.30
N SER A 504 -12.80 -24.25 13.59
CA SER A 504 -12.00 -24.77 12.47
C SER A 504 -11.70 -23.71 11.40
N ASP A 505 -12.67 -22.86 11.09
CA ASP A 505 -12.48 -21.75 10.14
C ASP A 505 -11.44 -20.73 10.63
N THR A 506 -11.33 -20.53 11.95
CA THR A 506 -10.32 -19.64 12.54
C THR A 506 -8.93 -20.26 12.50
N ILE A 507 -8.84 -21.57 12.73
CA ILE A 507 -7.58 -22.31 12.56
C ILE A 507 -7.12 -22.21 11.11
N ASN A 508 -8.03 -22.43 10.15
CA ASN A 508 -7.75 -22.28 8.73
C ASN A 508 -7.29 -20.85 8.37
N ALA A 509 -7.90 -19.82 8.96
CA ALA A 509 -7.48 -18.43 8.78
C ALA A 509 -6.06 -18.15 9.29
N ILE A 510 -5.71 -18.69 10.45
CA ILE A 510 -4.37 -18.59 11.03
C ILE A 510 -3.35 -19.27 10.12
N GLU A 511 -3.62 -20.51 9.70
CA GLU A 511 -2.75 -21.27 8.79
C GLU A 511 -2.61 -20.60 7.42
N ALA A 512 -3.68 -20.03 6.89
CA ALA A 512 -3.65 -19.30 5.62
C ALA A 512 -2.71 -18.09 5.69
N SER A 513 -2.76 -17.32 6.79
CA SER A 513 -1.83 -16.21 7.02
C SER A 513 -0.37 -16.70 7.10
N LYS A 514 -0.13 -17.81 7.80
CA LYS A 514 1.19 -18.47 7.88
C LYS A 514 1.70 -18.86 6.49
N ARG A 515 0.89 -19.54 5.68
CA ARG A 515 1.24 -19.97 4.31
C ARG A 515 1.57 -18.79 3.38
N ILE A 516 0.85 -17.67 3.50
CA ILE A 516 1.18 -16.44 2.74
C ILE A 516 2.57 -15.92 3.13
N GLN A 517 2.89 -15.86 4.42
CA GLN A 517 4.21 -15.39 4.88
C GLN A 517 5.35 -16.32 4.47
N GLU A 518 5.11 -17.63 4.51
CA GLU A 518 6.05 -18.64 4.03
C GLU A 518 6.29 -18.48 2.51
N ALA A 519 5.23 -18.34 1.71
CA ALA A 519 5.34 -18.09 0.28
C ALA A 519 6.10 -16.79 -0.04
N LEU A 520 5.87 -15.72 0.73
CA LEU A 520 6.64 -14.47 0.61
C LEU A 520 8.13 -14.67 0.92
N THR A 521 8.43 -15.48 1.94
CA THR A 521 9.80 -15.84 2.30
C THR A 521 10.48 -16.63 1.18
N ILE A 522 9.80 -17.63 0.63
CA ILE A 522 10.29 -18.40 -0.53
C ILE A 522 10.62 -17.45 -1.69
N LEU A 523 9.70 -16.54 -2.05
CA LEU A 523 9.92 -15.57 -3.14
C LEU A 523 11.14 -14.66 -2.88
N LYS A 524 11.39 -14.26 -1.63
CA LYS A 524 12.58 -13.49 -1.24
C LYS A 524 13.86 -14.31 -1.39
N GLU A 525 13.85 -15.55 -0.91
CA GLU A 525 15.05 -16.41 -0.88
C GLU A 525 15.49 -16.90 -2.28
N ILE A 526 14.53 -17.10 -3.18
CA ILE A 526 14.81 -17.33 -4.61
C ILE A 526 15.20 -16.04 -5.36
N SER A 527 15.24 -14.90 -4.66
CA SER A 527 15.60 -13.59 -5.21
C SER A 527 14.64 -13.10 -6.29
N ALA A 528 13.33 -13.33 -6.12
CA ALA A 528 12.31 -12.71 -6.96
C ALA A 528 12.45 -11.17 -6.89
N PRO A 529 12.18 -10.42 -7.98
CA PRO A 529 12.29 -8.97 -7.96
C PRO A 529 11.39 -8.35 -6.90
N LYS A 530 11.77 -7.19 -6.35
CA LYS A 530 11.05 -6.52 -5.25
C LYS A 530 9.56 -6.35 -5.56
N GLU A 531 9.21 -6.03 -6.80
CA GLU A 531 7.83 -5.89 -7.23
C GLU A 531 7.01 -7.17 -7.08
N GLN A 532 7.62 -8.36 -7.09
CA GLN A 532 6.94 -9.65 -6.91
C GLN A 532 7.04 -10.18 -5.47
N GLN A 533 7.61 -9.43 -4.53
CA GLN A 533 7.65 -9.80 -3.11
C GLN A 533 6.43 -9.26 -2.35
N ASN A 534 5.23 -9.50 -2.88
CA ASN A 534 3.95 -9.07 -2.29
C ASN A 534 2.94 -10.22 -2.19
N GLU A 535 1.87 -9.97 -1.44
CA GLU A 535 0.86 -10.98 -1.13
C GLU A 535 0.23 -11.62 -2.37
N ARG A 536 -0.05 -10.84 -3.42
CA ARG A 536 -0.64 -11.35 -4.66
C ARG A 536 0.27 -12.36 -5.36
N SER A 537 1.58 -12.08 -5.41
CA SER A 537 2.56 -13.04 -5.94
C SER A 537 2.64 -14.31 -5.09
N ALA A 538 2.60 -14.17 -3.75
CA ALA A 538 2.57 -15.31 -2.84
C ALA A 538 1.32 -16.18 -3.06
N LEU A 539 0.15 -15.58 -3.23
CA LEU A 539 -1.08 -16.29 -3.57
C LEU A 539 -0.96 -17.04 -4.90
N CYS A 540 -0.35 -16.42 -5.93
CA CYS A 540 -0.11 -17.11 -7.20
C CYS A 540 0.80 -18.33 -7.02
N LEU A 541 1.87 -18.21 -6.24
CA LEU A 541 2.77 -19.32 -5.93
C LEU A 541 2.02 -20.45 -5.21
N LEU A 542 1.22 -20.12 -4.19
CA LEU A 542 0.42 -21.08 -3.42
C LEU A 542 -0.58 -21.81 -4.32
N ALA A 543 -1.29 -21.10 -5.21
CA ALA A 543 -2.23 -21.73 -6.14
C ALA A 543 -1.52 -22.66 -7.14
N LEU A 544 -0.38 -22.24 -7.69
CA LEU A 544 0.39 -23.08 -8.62
C LEU A 544 1.10 -24.26 -7.94
N ALA A 545 1.33 -24.18 -6.62
CA ALA A 545 1.83 -25.27 -5.77
C ALA A 545 0.70 -26.15 -5.16
N ASP A 546 -0.55 -25.73 -5.33
CA ASP A 546 -1.75 -26.32 -4.72
C ASP A 546 -1.68 -26.49 -3.20
N ILE A 547 -1.08 -25.50 -2.52
CA ILE A 547 -0.94 -25.49 -1.06
C ILE A 547 -2.12 -24.78 -0.43
N GLN A 548 -3.11 -25.53 0.05
CA GLN A 548 -4.19 -24.98 0.87
C GLN A 548 -3.65 -24.64 2.28
N PRO A 549 -4.39 -23.87 3.11
CA PRO A 549 -3.95 -23.47 4.45
C PRO A 549 -3.40 -24.63 5.28
N THR A 550 -4.10 -25.76 5.31
CA THR A 550 -3.71 -26.95 6.10
C THR A 550 -2.74 -27.89 5.36
N THR A 551 -2.45 -27.66 4.09
CA THR A 551 -1.55 -28.51 3.30
C THR A 551 -0.10 -28.21 3.67
N SER A 552 0.71 -29.27 3.85
CA SER A 552 2.14 -29.14 4.09
C SER A 552 2.90 -28.95 2.77
N TRP A 553 4.00 -28.19 2.78
CA TRP A 553 4.79 -27.89 1.58
C TRP A 553 5.33 -29.15 0.87
N ASN A 554 5.66 -30.21 1.60
CA ASN A 554 6.10 -31.49 1.03
C ASN A 554 5.03 -32.18 0.15
N GLN A 555 3.76 -31.83 0.34
CA GLN A 555 2.62 -32.32 -0.45
C GLN A 555 2.33 -31.44 -1.67
N ALA A 556 3.14 -30.41 -1.94
CA ALA A 556 2.95 -29.52 -3.09
C ALA A 556 2.78 -30.32 -4.39
N THR A 557 1.87 -29.86 -5.24
CA THR A 557 1.70 -30.37 -6.60
C THR A 557 1.88 -29.23 -7.60
N ALA A 558 1.76 -29.51 -8.89
CA ALA A 558 1.87 -28.48 -9.93
C ALA A 558 0.69 -28.60 -10.91
N PRO A 559 -0.54 -28.23 -10.51
CA PRO A 559 -1.66 -28.20 -11.44
C PRO A 559 -1.46 -27.14 -12.52
N LYS A 560 -2.03 -27.38 -13.70
CA LYS A 560 -2.17 -26.36 -14.73
C LYS A 560 -3.32 -25.43 -14.32
N ARG A 561 -3.07 -24.13 -14.19
CA ARG A 561 -4.09 -23.14 -13.82
C ARG A 561 -4.11 -21.95 -14.76
N ARG A 562 -5.31 -21.54 -15.13
CA ARG A 562 -5.59 -20.25 -15.78
C ARG A 562 -5.63 -19.13 -14.72
N ILE A 563 -5.45 -17.88 -15.14
CA ILE A 563 -5.50 -16.74 -14.20
C ILE A 563 -6.81 -16.69 -13.42
N THR A 564 -7.95 -16.87 -14.09
CA THR A 564 -9.27 -16.87 -13.44
C THR A 564 -9.42 -18.01 -12.43
N GLU A 565 -8.84 -19.18 -12.70
CA GLU A 565 -8.85 -20.31 -11.77
C GLU A 565 -7.99 -20.03 -10.54
N MET A 566 -6.83 -19.38 -10.72
CA MET A 566 -6.02 -18.92 -9.59
C MET A 566 -6.79 -17.87 -8.76
N MET A 567 -7.43 -16.87 -9.40
CA MET A 567 -8.22 -15.87 -8.68
C MET A 567 -9.38 -16.48 -7.89
N ASN A 568 -10.09 -17.46 -8.45
CA ASN A 568 -11.11 -18.21 -7.72
C ASN A 568 -10.50 -18.99 -6.56
N TRP A 569 -9.34 -19.62 -6.76
CA TRP A 569 -8.63 -20.35 -5.71
C TRP A 569 -8.20 -19.43 -4.56
N PHE A 570 -7.74 -18.21 -4.83
CA PHE A 570 -7.42 -17.21 -3.79
C PHE A 570 -8.65 -16.86 -2.96
N ARG A 571 -9.82 -16.72 -3.60
CA ARG A 571 -11.10 -16.46 -2.92
C ARG A 571 -11.50 -17.65 -2.06
N ASP A 572 -11.48 -18.85 -2.63
CA ASP A 572 -12.07 -20.04 -2.03
C ASP A 572 -11.23 -20.58 -0.85
N PHE A 573 -9.89 -20.51 -0.93
CA PHE A 573 -9.01 -21.06 0.11
C PHE A 573 -8.35 -20.00 1.01
N TYR A 574 -8.21 -18.76 0.51
CA TYR A 574 -7.50 -17.69 1.22
C TYR A 574 -8.39 -16.47 1.50
N GLY A 575 -9.67 -16.50 1.14
CA GLY A 575 -10.60 -15.40 1.39
C GLY A 575 -10.27 -14.10 0.65
N LYS A 576 -9.44 -14.18 -0.41
CA LYS A 576 -8.89 -13.04 -1.15
C LYS A 576 -9.63 -12.88 -2.47
N GLN A 577 -10.61 -11.99 -2.48
CA GLN A 577 -11.47 -11.74 -3.64
C GLN A 577 -10.97 -10.53 -4.44
N TYR A 578 -10.44 -10.80 -5.63
CA TYR A 578 -10.01 -9.77 -6.56
C TYR A 578 -11.08 -9.42 -7.60
N ALA A 579 -11.15 -8.15 -7.99
CA ALA A 579 -12.04 -7.68 -9.04
C ALA A 579 -11.62 -8.23 -10.44
N PRO A 580 -12.56 -8.44 -11.38
CA PRO A 580 -12.27 -9.10 -12.67
C PRO A 580 -11.16 -8.45 -13.51
N ASN A 581 -11.03 -7.12 -13.47
CA ASN A 581 -9.98 -6.34 -14.13
C ASN A 581 -8.56 -6.69 -13.62
N THR A 582 -8.43 -7.18 -12.38
CA THR A 582 -7.15 -7.60 -11.78
C THR A 582 -6.52 -8.79 -12.51
N ARG A 583 -7.29 -9.52 -13.33
CA ARG A 583 -6.78 -10.61 -14.19
C ARG A 583 -5.58 -10.17 -15.02
N GLU A 584 -5.65 -8.99 -15.62
CA GLU A 584 -4.59 -8.51 -16.50
C GLU A 584 -3.35 -8.11 -15.70
N THR A 585 -3.55 -7.54 -14.51
CA THR A 585 -2.49 -7.21 -13.57
C THR A 585 -1.75 -8.47 -13.09
N VAL A 586 -2.47 -9.55 -12.74
CA VAL A 586 -1.86 -10.85 -12.37
C VAL A 586 -1.05 -11.40 -13.55
N ARG A 587 -1.58 -11.32 -14.76
CA ARG A 587 -0.88 -11.79 -15.96
C ARG A 587 0.40 -10.99 -16.21
N ARG A 588 0.29 -9.66 -16.43
CA ARG A 588 1.37 -8.73 -16.82
C ARG A 588 2.44 -8.51 -15.76
N GLN A 589 2.03 -8.37 -14.50
CA GLN A 589 2.94 -7.93 -13.43
C GLN A 589 3.40 -9.06 -12.51
N ARG A 590 2.92 -10.30 -12.72
CA ARG A 590 3.30 -11.46 -11.90
C ARG A 590 3.75 -12.64 -12.74
N MET A 591 2.85 -13.18 -13.57
CA MET A 591 3.12 -14.43 -14.29
C MET A 591 4.22 -14.27 -15.34
N HIS A 592 4.26 -13.14 -16.06
CA HIS A 592 5.36 -12.86 -16.98
C HIS A 592 6.73 -12.87 -16.29
N GLN A 593 6.85 -12.26 -15.12
CA GLN A 593 8.10 -12.24 -14.35
C GLN A 593 8.44 -13.63 -13.80
N PHE A 594 7.43 -14.41 -13.36
CA PHE A 594 7.63 -15.80 -12.92
C PHE A 594 8.14 -16.70 -14.06
N VAL A 595 7.67 -16.49 -15.29
CA VAL A 595 8.19 -17.18 -16.48
C VAL A 595 9.63 -16.74 -16.80
N GLN A 596 9.91 -15.44 -16.75
CA GLN A 596 11.25 -14.88 -17.01
C GLN A 596 12.30 -15.38 -16.02
N MET A 597 11.93 -15.59 -14.75
CA MET A 597 12.83 -16.16 -13.73
C MET A 597 12.89 -17.70 -13.75
N GLY A 598 12.19 -18.36 -14.68
CA GLY A 598 12.18 -19.82 -14.78
C GLY A 598 11.40 -20.56 -13.67
N LEU A 599 10.59 -19.84 -12.90
CA LEU A 599 9.76 -20.41 -11.82
C LEU A 599 8.52 -21.13 -12.37
N VAL A 600 7.98 -20.61 -13.47
CA VAL A 600 6.70 -21.05 -14.07
C VAL A 600 6.88 -21.35 -15.56
N ILE A 601 6.12 -22.32 -16.06
CA ILE A 601 6.00 -22.67 -17.47
C ILE A 601 4.65 -22.16 -17.99
N GLU A 602 4.65 -21.53 -19.16
CA GLU A 602 3.43 -21.12 -19.86
C GLU A 602 2.97 -22.18 -20.86
N ASN A 603 1.65 -22.41 -20.91
CA ASN A 603 0.95 -23.36 -21.78
C ASN A 603 1.67 -24.71 -21.98
N PRO A 604 2.04 -25.43 -20.90
CA PRO A 604 2.68 -26.74 -21.02
C PRO A 604 1.78 -27.77 -21.73
N ASP A 605 0.47 -27.52 -21.83
CA ASP A 605 -0.49 -28.34 -22.56
C ASP A 605 -0.50 -28.08 -24.07
N GLN A 606 -0.19 -26.85 -24.51
CA GLN A 606 -0.19 -26.46 -25.92
C GLN A 606 0.75 -25.25 -26.14
N PRO A 607 2.04 -25.50 -26.43
CA PRO A 607 3.05 -24.43 -26.55
C PRO A 607 2.71 -23.37 -27.60
N ASP A 608 2.14 -23.76 -28.74
CA ASP A 608 1.81 -22.87 -29.87
C ASP A 608 0.47 -22.13 -29.70
N ARG A 609 -0.08 -22.08 -28.48
CA ARG A 609 -1.36 -21.41 -28.20
C ARG A 609 -1.23 -19.91 -28.47
N PRO A 610 -2.22 -19.28 -29.17
CA PRO A 610 -2.21 -17.83 -29.38
C PRO A 610 -2.19 -17.02 -28.07
N ILE A 611 -1.43 -15.93 -28.04
CA ILE A 611 -1.19 -15.06 -26.86
C ILE A 611 -2.48 -14.50 -26.25
N ASN A 612 -3.51 -14.28 -27.07
CA ASN A 612 -4.82 -13.78 -26.66
C ASN A 612 -5.82 -14.87 -26.26
N SER A 613 -5.41 -16.13 -26.20
CA SER A 613 -6.32 -17.24 -25.92
C SER A 613 -6.89 -17.19 -24.49
N PRO A 614 -8.21 -17.36 -24.30
CA PRO A 614 -8.82 -17.45 -22.97
C PRO A 614 -8.44 -18.75 -22.23
N LYS A 615 -7.82 -19.71 -22.93
CA LYS A 615 -7.32 -20.96 -22.36
C LYS A 615 -5.88 -20.85 -21.83
N TRP A 616 -5.22 -19.70 -21.97
CA TRP A 616 -3.84 -19.52 -21.51
C TRP A 616 -3.65 -19.96 -20.06
N CYS A 617 -2.72 -20.87 -19.82
CA CYS A 617 -2.51 -21.49 -18.50
C CYS A 617 -1.02 -21.52 -18.11
N TYR A 618 -0.80 -21.70 -16.81
CA TYR A 618 0.51 -21.70 -16.19
C TYR A 618 0.65 -22.92 -15.28
N GLN A 619 1.89 -23.37 -15.09
CA GLN A 619 2.24 -24.48 -14.19
C GLN A 619 3.59 -24.22 -13.54
N LEU A 620 3.80 -24.64 -12.30
CA LEU A 620 5.13 -24.60 -11.69
C LEU A 620 6.13 -25.44 -12.50
N GLN A 621 7.34 -24.90 -12.65
CA GLN A 621 8.43 -25.63 -13.28
C GLN A 621 8.85 -26.81 -12.37
N PRO A 622 9.20 -28.00 -12.92
CA PRO A 622 9.46 -29.20 -12.11
C PRO A 622 10.54 -29.05 -11.02
N LYS A 623 11.65 -28.34 -11.30
CA LYS A 623 12.70 -28.02 -10.32
C LYS A 623 12.22 -27.02 -9.27
N ALA A 624 11.35 -26.08 -9.64
CA ALA A 624 10.70 -25.19 -8.67
C ALA A 624 9.79 -25.99 -7.73
N LEU A 625 8.99 -26.91 -8.26
CA LEU A 625 8.16 -27.81 -7.44
C LEU A 625 9.03 -28.65 -6.49
N SER A 626 10.12 -29.23 -6.99
CA SER A 626 11.06 -29.98 -6.15
C SER A 626 11.62 -29.11 -5.02
N LEU A 627 12.07 -27.89 -5.30
CA LEU A 627 12.55 -26.95 -4.28
C LEU A 627 11.49 -26.72 -3.20
N ILE A 628 10.29 -26.33 -3.62
CA ILE A 628 9.20 -25.93 -2.73
C ILE A 628 8.81 -27.06 -1.77
N LYS A 629 8.89 -28.32 -2.20
CA LYS A 629 8.62 -29.48 -1.32
C LYS A 629 9.56 -29.61 -0.13
N TYR A 630 10.76 -29.05 -0.21
CA TYR A 630 11.76 -29.07 0.87
C TYR A 630 11.72 -27.82 1.77
N TYR A 631 10.75 -26.91 1.58
CA TYR A 631 10.64 -25.72 2.42
C TYR A 631 10.45 -26.08 3.90
N ASN A 632 11.16 -25.39 4.81
CA ASN A 632 11.28 -25.68 6.25
C ASN A 632 11.89 -27.06 6.62
N SER A 633 12.48 -27.79 5.67
CA SER A 633 13.29 -28.98 5.98
C SER A 633 14.77 -28.64 6.13
N GLU A 634 15.54 -29.52 6.77
CA GLU A 634 17.01 -29.39 6.89
C GLU A 634 17.70 -29.32 5.51
N SER A 635 17.10 -29.93 4.48
CA SER A 635 17.61 -29.93 3.10
C SER A 635 17.23 -28.69 2.28
N TRP A 636 16.58 -27.68 2.89
CA TRP A 636 16.14 -26.47 2.17
C TRP A 636 17.30 -25.71 1.52
N GLN A 637 18.39 -25.47 2.26
CA GLN A 637 19.52 -24.67 1.77
C GLN A 637 20.22 -25.33 0.59
N GLU A 638 20.42 -26.65 0.66
CA GLU A 638 20.99 -27.44 -0.43
C GLU A 638 20.07 -27.42 -1.66
N SER A 639 18.77 -27.64 -1.46
CA SER A 639 17.78 -27.60 -2.53
C SER A 639 17.71 -26.23 -3.22
N LEU A 640 17.81 -25.14 -2.45
CA LEU A 640 17.82 -23.77 -2.94
C LEU A 640 19.05 -23.48 -3.80
N ALA A 641 20.24 -23.95 -3.39
CA ALA A 641 21.47 -23.83 -4.17
C ALA A 641 21.36 -24.60 -5.51
N ASN A 642 20.84 -25.83 -5.46
CA ASN A 642 20.61 -26.67 -6.64
C ASN A 642 19.59 -26.04 -7.61
N TYR A 643 18.52 -25.44 -7.07
CA TYR A 643 17.53 -24.72 -7.85
C TYR A 643 18.14 -23.50 -8.56
N LYS A 644 18.91 -22.67 -7.85
CA LYS A 644 19.57 -21.48 -8.43
C LYS A 644 20.49 -21.86 -9.60
N THR A 645 21.27 -22.92 -9.45
CA THR A 645 22.12 -23.46 -10.53
C THR A 645 21.28 -23.98 -11.69
N SER A 646 20.22 -24.75 -11.41
CA SER A 646 19.33 -25.31 -12.43
C SER A 646 18.63 -24.24 -13.26
N VAL A 647 18.11 -23.19 -12.61
CA VAL A 647 17.45 -22.05 -13.26
C VAL A 647 18.45 -21.27 -14.11
N LYS A 648 19.66 -21.01 -13.60
CA LYS A 648 20.71 -20.33 -14.37
C LYS A 648 21.02 -21.10 -15.67
N ASN A 649 21.17 -22.42 -15.59
CA ASN A 649 21.40 -23.26 -16.77
C ASN A 649 20.19 -23.27 -17.72
N LEU A 650 18.97 -23.34 -17.19
CA LEU A 650 17.74 -23.28 -17.99
C LEU A 650 17.63 -21.95 -18.76
N LEU A 651 17.90 -20.82 -18.10
CA LEU A 651 17.86 -19.50 -18.71
C LEU A 651 19.00 -19.32 -19.73
N GLN A 652 20.19 -19.87 -19.48
CA GLN A 652 21.30 -19.88 -20.45
C GLN A 652 21.00 -20.75 -21.68
N ASN A 653 20.37 -21.92 -21.49
CA ASN A 653 19.97 -22.80 -22.60
C ASN A 653 18.83 -22.19 -23.42
N LYS A 654 17.87 -21.50 -22.78
CA LYS A 654 16.87 -20.68 -23.50
C LYS A 654 17.53 -19.59 -24.33
N LYS A 655 18.60 -18.94 -23.84
CA LYS A 655 19.38 -17.96 -24.63
C LYS A 655 20.14 -18.58 -25.80
N LYS A 656 20.62 -19.82 -25.67
CA LYS A 656 21.31 -20.56 -26.75
C LYS A 656 20.39 -21.10 -27.84
N ASN A 657 19.13 -21.42 -27.51
CA ASN A 657 18.12 -21.95 -28.44
C ASN A 657 17.22 -20.86 -29.04
N ILE A 658 17.65 -19.59 -29.02
CA ILE A 658 16.92 -18.52 -29.72
C ILE A 658 17.16 -18.69 -31.22
N SER A 659 16.10 -18.92 -32.01
CA SER A 659 16.18 -18.88 -33.47
C SER A 659 16.78 -17.53 -33.90
N GLN A 660 17.87 -17.51 -34.67
CA GLN A 660 18.50 -16.25 -35.09
C GLN A 660 17.89 -15.76 -36.41
N ILE A 661 17.72 -14.45 -36.53
CA ILE A 661 17.26 -13.78 -37.76
C ILE A 661 18.52 -13.29 -38.50
N PRO A 662 18.83 -13.78 -39.72
CA PRO A 662 19.91 -13.23 -40.52
C PRO A 662 19.54 -11.84 -41.05
N VAL A 663 20.48 -10.90 -40.97
CA VAL A 663 20.37 -9.54 -41.50
C VAL A 663 21.60 -9.21 -42.34
N THR A 664 21.39 -8.67 -43.53
CA THR A 664 22.48 -8.24 -44.42
C THR A 664 22.73 -6.74 -44.26
N LEU A 665 23.94 -6.36 -43.84
CA LEU A 665 24.37 -4.97 -43.75
C LEU A 665 24.52 -4.33 -45.14
N PRO A 666 24.50 -2.98 -45.26
CA PRO A 666 24.68 -2.28 -46.54
C PRO A 666 25.99 -2.59 -47.28
N ASN A 667 27.03 -3.05 -46.57
CA ASN A 667 28.31 -3.47 -47.14
C ASN A 667 28.34 -4.94 -47.61
N GLY A 668 27.21 -5.67 -47.51
CA GLY A 668 27.09 -7.08 -47.90
C GLY A 668 27.45 -8.08 -46.79
N THR A 669 27.91 -7.62 -45.62
CA THR A 669 28.24 -8.50 -44.49
C THR A 669 26.96 -8.98 -43.80
N ALA A 670 26.87 -10.28 -43.51
CA ALA A 670 25.76 -10.86 -42.76
C ALA A 670 26.01 -10.80 -41.24
N ILE A 671 24.99 -10.38 -40.48
CA ILE A 671 24.93 -10.43 -39.02
C ILE A 671 23.68 -11.21 -38.59
N TYR A 672 23.63 -11.65 -37.33
CA TYR A 672 22.53 -12.47 -36.81
C TYR A 672 21.91 -11.82 -35.56
N LEU A 673 20.63 -11.46 -35.62
CA LEU A 673 19.88 -10.91 -34.50
C LEU A 673 19.13 -12.02 -33.74
N SER A 674 18.94 -11.86 -32.43
CA SER A 674 18.08 -12.77 -31.65
C SER A 674 16.59 -12.68 -32.10
N SER A 675 15.85 -13.79 -32.15
CA SER A 675 14.41 -13.75 -32.46
C SER A 675 13.59 -13.22 -31.29
N GLY A 676 12.79 -12.18 -31.56
CA GLY A 676 11.84 -11.60 -30.62
C GLY A 676 11.93 -10.07 -30.50
N GLY A 677 10.88 -9.46 -29.96
CA GLY A 677 10.85 -8.02 -29.68
C GLY A 677 11.00 -7.14 -30.93
N GLN A 678 11.94 -6.19 -30.86
CA GLN A 678 12.15 -5.16 -31.88
C GLN A 678 13.02 -5.62 -33.06
N ASN A 679 13.65 -6.79 -32.96
CA ASN A 679 14.70 -7.22 -33.88
C ASN A 679 14.21 -7.50 -35.32
N THR A 680 12.94 -7.86 -35.50
CA THR A 680 12.34 -7.94 -36.84
C THR A 680 12.24 -6.57 -37.50
N LEU A 681 11.93 -5.54 -36.72
CA LEU A 681 11.84 -4.17 -37.22
C LEU A 681 13.24 -3.57 -37.43
N VAL A 682 14.22 -3.89 -36.58
CA VAL A 682 15.64 -3.55 -36.79
C VAL A 682 16.16 -4.15 -38.09
N LYS A 683 15.81 -5.40 -38.40
CA LYS A 683 16.09 -6.00 -39.71
C LYS A 683 15.51 -5.17 -40.86
N ASP A 684 14.23 -4.82 -40.76
CA ASP A 684 13.56 -4.01 -41.79
C ASP A 684 14.21 -2.61 -41.93
N ILE A 685 14.66 -1.99 -40.83
CA ILE A 685 15.42 -0.75 -40.89
C ILE A 685 16.70 -0.94 -41.71
N ILE A 686 17.49 -1.97 -41.40
CA ILE A 686 18.78 -2.20 -42.07
C ILE A 686 18.60 -2.58 -43.55
N GLU A 687 17.64 -3.45 -43.87
CA GLU A 687 17.48 -4.02 -45.22
C GLU A 687 16.54 -3.22 -46.12
N LYS A 688 15.63 -2.41 -45.56
CA LYS A 688 14.64 -1.64 -46.33
C LYS A 688 14.83 -0.14 -46.18
N PHE A 689 14.97 0.40 -44.96
CA PHE A 689 15.14 1.83 -44.74
C PHE A 689 16.51 2.33 -45.22
N CYS A 690 17.60 1.72 -44.73
CA CYS A 690 18.96 2.21 -45.01
C CYS A 690 19.27 2.29 -46.52
N PRO A 691 18.93 1.29 -47.36
CA PRO A 691 19.18 1.38 -48.80
C PRO A 691 18.39 2.48 -49.52
N ARG A 692 17.26 2.93 -48.97
CA ARG A 692 16.38 3.94 -49.57
C ARG A 692 16.75 5.36 -49.14
N PHE A 693 16.92 5.57 -47.84
CA PHE A 693 17.04 6.92 -47.28
C PHE A 693 18.48 7.31 -46.91
N THR A 694 19.36 6.33 -46.72
CA THR A 694 20.79 6.53 -46.43
C THR A 694 21.65 5.62 -47.33
N PRO A 695 21.53 5.70 -48.67
CA PRO A 695 22.27 4.82 -49.57
C PRO A 695 23.78 5.03 -49.40
N GLY A 696 24.52 3.93 -49.19
CA GLY A 696 25.96 3.99 -48.86
C GLY A 696 26.26 4.45 -47.43
N GLY A 697 25.24 4.62 -46.58
CA GLY A 697 25.39 4.95 -45.17
C GLY A 697 26.12 3.86 -44.40
N PHE A 698 26.96 4.27 -43.45
CA PHE A 698 27.75 3.38 -42.62
C PHE A 698 27.05 3.14 -41.28
N ILE A 699 26.74 1.87 -40.97
CA ILE A 699 26.10 1.50 -39.70
C ILE A 699 27.15 1.56 -38.58
N LEU A 700 26.97 2.48 -37.64
CA LEU A 700 27.87 2.68 -36.50
C LEU A 700 27.45 1.89 -35.26
N TYR A 701 26.15 1.64 -35.10
CA TYR A 701 25.61 0.95 -33.93
C TYR A 701 24.35 0.16 -34.26
N VAL A 702 24.23 -1.06 -33.72
CA VAL A 702 23.00 -1.87 -33.71
C VAL A 702 22.85 -2.54 -32.35
N GLY A 703 21.77 -2.23 -31.64
CA GLY A 703 21.39 -2.88 -30.38
C GLY A 703 20.63 -4.19 -30.61
N ASP A 704 20.88 -5.20 -29.78
CA ASP A 704 20.10 -6.45 -29.75
C ASP A 704 19.35 -6.52 -28.40
N ALA A 705 18.05 -6.85 -28.42
CA ALA A 705 17.26 -7.06 -27.21
C ALA A 705 17.78 -8.23 -26.33
N GLY A 706 18.57 -9.15 -26.90
CA GLY A 706 19.12 -10.33 -26.21
C GLY A 706 20.56 -10.20 -25.67
N ASP A 707 21.39 -9.35 -26.28
CA ASP A 707 22.82 -9.17 -26.00
C ASP A 707 23.23 -7.69 -26.03
N LYS A 708 24.28 -7.31 -25.29
CA LYS A 708 24.54 -5.90 -24.96
C LYS A 708 24.78 -4.95 -26.17
N PHE A 709 25.16 -5.41 -27.36
CA PHE A 709 25.09 -4.72 -28.67
C PHE A 709 25.67 -5.65 -29.75
N LEU A 710 25.16 -5.61 -30.98
CA LEU A 710 25.62 -6.48 -32.09
C LEU A 710 26.68 -5.80 -32.97
N ILE A 711 26.56 -4.48 -33.16
CA ILE A 711 27.55 -3.64 -33.84
C ILE A 711 27.81 -2.41 -32.97
N ASN A 712 29.07 -2.06 -32.76
CA ASN A 712 29.48 -0.84 -32.07
C ASN A 712 30.86 -0.38 -32.60
N GLU A 713 30.85 0.57 -33.51
CA GLU A 713 32.03 1.09 -34.20
C GLU A 713 32.72 2.19 -33.38
N THR A 714 33.14 1.81 -32.16
CA THR A 714 33.71 2.74 -31.17
C THR A 714 34.91 3.53 -31.70
N GLN A 715 35.72 2.93 -32.58
CA GLN A 715 36.84 3.63 -33.22
C GLN A 715 36.33 4.76 -34.12
N LYS A 716 35.30 4.52 -34.94
CA LYS A 716 34.72 5.57 -35.78
C LYS A 716 34.01 6.65 -34.98
N PHE A 717 33.33 6.30 -33.88
CA PHE A 717 32.80 7.30 -32.96
C PHE A 717 33.93 8.21 -32.42
N ARG A 718 35.08 7.66 -32.03
CA ARG A 718 36.24 8.45 -31.60
C ARG A 718 36.84 9.30 -32.71
N GLU A 719 36.96 8.78 -33.93
CA GLU A 719 37.38 9.56 -35.12
C GLU A 719 36.42 10.73 -35.39
N MET A 720 35.14 10.55 -35.08
CA MET A 720 34.11 11.59 -35.13
C MET A 720 34.09 12.51 -33.90
N LYS A 721 35.04 12.36 -32.97
CA LYS A 721 35.12 13.07 -31.68
C LYS A 721 33.92 12.85 -30.75
N LEU A 722 33.26 11.71 -30.88
CA LEU A 722 32.16 11.26 -30.04
C LEU A 722 32.69 10.20 -29.04
N GLU A 723 32.86 10.60 -27.78
CA GLU A 723 33.08 9.67 -26.68
C GLU A 723 31.74 9.25 -26.09
N LEU A 724 31.19 8.14 -26.59
CA LEU A 724 29.92 7.60 -26.13
C LEU A 724 30.17 6.48 -25.11
N ASP A 725 29.39 6.47 -24.02
CA ASP A 725 29.35 5.36 -23.08
C ASP A 725 28.69 4.14 -23.76
N PRO A 726 29.39 3.03 -23.99
CA PRO A 726 28.82 1.82 -24.59
C PRO A 726 27.77 1.13 -23.70
N HIS A 727 27.61 1.57 -22.44
CA HIS A 727 26.54 1.15 -21.53
C HIS A 727 25.46 2.24 -21.33
N GLY A 728 25.55 3.36 -22.05
CA GLY A 728 24.57 4.43 -22.06
C GLY A 728 23.30 4.10 -22.83
N LYS A 729 22.28 4.97 -22.72
CA LYS A 729 20.97 4.82 -23.38
C LYS A 729 21.02 5.14 -24.90
N MET A 730 21.78 4.35 -25.66
CA MET A 730 21.87 4.46 -27.12
C MET A 730 20.51 4.21 -27.81
N PRO A 731 20.32 4.70 -29.05
CA PRO A 731 19.18 4.31 -29.88
C PRO A 731 19.39 2.91 -30.48
N ASP A 732 18.34 2.31 -31.04
CA ASP A 732 18.42 0.93 -31.55
C ASP A 732 19.35 0.77 -32.75
N VAL A 733 19.38 1.77 -33.65
CA VAL A 733 20.31 1.82 -34.79
C VAL A 733 20.88 3.23 -34.95
N VAL A 734 22.19 3.32 -35.21
CA VAL A 734 22.86 4.58 -35.62
C VAL A 734 23.49 4.38 -36.98
N VAL A 735 23.13 5.25 -37.93
CA VAL A 735 23.69 5.27 -39.29
C VAL A 735 24.38 6.60 -39.55
N TYR A 736 25.58 6.56 -40.10
CA TYR A 736 26.27 7.74 -40.61
C TYR A 736 26.10 7.86 -42.12
N ASP A 737 25.34 8.86 -42.55
CA ASP A 737 25.23 9.24 -43.96
C ASP A 737 26.41 10.15 -44.32
N GLN A 738 27.42 9.58 -44.99
CA GLN A 738 28.65 10.27 -45.37
C GLN A 738 28.42 11.39 -46.40
N GLN A 739 27.39 11.27 -47.25
CA GLN A 739 27.16 12.23 -48.33
C GLN A 739 26.57 13.53 -47.79
N LYS A 740 25.67 13.42 -46.81
CA LYS A 740 24.98 14.57 -46.19
C LYS A 740 25.61 15.03 -44.88
N ASP A 741 26.59 14.28 -44.38
CA ASP A 741 27.22 14.43 -43.07
C ASP A 741 26.19 14.44 -41.91
N TRP A 742 25.30 13.44 -41.91
CA TRP A 742 24.24 13.28 -40.91
C TRP A 742 24.42 12.00 -40.09
N LEU A 743 24.09 12.10 -38.80
CA LEU A 743 23.87 10.95 -37.93
C LEU A 743 22.38 10.68 -37.82
N ILE A 744 21.96 9.53 -38.31
CA ILE A 744 20.57 9.09 -38.29
C ILE A 744 20.40 8.17 -37.09
N LEU A 745 19.58 8.60 -36.14
CA LEU A 745 19.31 7.95 -34.86
C LEU A 745 17.92 7.32 -34.93
N ILE A 746 17.84 5.98 -34.99
CA ILE A 746 16.60 5.26 -35.28
C ILE A 746 16.19 4.42 -34.06
N GLU A 747 14.96 4.61 -33.60
CA GLU A 747 14.33 3.79 -32.54
C GLU A 747 13.27 2.88 -33.16
N ALA A 748 13.33 1.58 -32.89
CA ALA A 748 12.39 0.57 -33.37
C ALA A 748 11.28 0.36 -32.32
N VAL A 749 10.09 0.89 -32.59
CA VAL A 749 9.03 0.91 -31.58
C VAL A 749 8.46 -0.49 -31.32
N THR A 750 8.56 -0.89 -30.05
CA THR A 750 7.83 -2.03 -29.48
C THR A 750 7.09 -1.61 -28.20
N SER A 751 7.19 -2.38 -27.10
CA SER A 751 6.50 -2.11 -25.84
C SER A 751 7.02 -0.89 -25.06
N HIS A 752 8.14 -0.30 -25.48
CA HIS A 752 8.86 0.78 -24.76
C HIS A 752 8.53 2.20 -25.29
N GLY A 753 7.69 2.33 -26.32
CA GLY A 753 7.17 3.62 -26.83
C GLY A 753 8.05 4.29 -27.90
N PRO A 754 7.57 5.39 -28.54
CA PRO A 754 8.27 6.11 -29.61
C PRO A 754 9.36 7.07 -29.08
N VAL A 755 10.07 7.75 -30.00
CA VAL A 755 10.88 8.92 -29.65
C VAL A 755 9.94 10.07 -29.26
N ASN A 756 9.63 10.15 -27.98
CA ASN A 756 8.88 11.25 -27.39
C ASN A 756 9.79 12.44 -27.06
N LEU A 757 9.20 13.57 -26.66
CA LEU A 757 9.95 14.81 -26.38
C LEU A 757 11.10 14.61 -25.39
N LYS A 758 10.90 13.77 -24.37
CA LYS A 758 11.94 13.43 -23.40
C LYS A 758 13.08 12.65 -24.06
N ARG A 759 12.76 11.60 -24.82
CA ARG A 759 13.75 10.75 -25.49
C ARG A 759 14.53 11.51 -26.57
N HIS A 760 13.85 12.39 -27.30
CA HIS A 760 14.47 13.31 -28.26
C HIS A 760 15.54 14.17 -27.58
N ASN A 761 15.20 14.82 -26.46
CA ASN A 761 16.15 15.64 -25.69
C ASN A 761 17.30 14.81 -25.11
N GLU A 762 17.03 13.60 -24.62
CA GLU A 762 18.07 12.67 -24.14
C GLU A 762 19.06 12.31 -25.26
N LEU A 763 18.57 11.93 -26.45
CA LEU A 763 19.44 11.59 -27.58
C LEU A 763 20.20 12.81 -28.08
N LYS A 764 19.56 13.97 -28.17
CA LYS A 764 20.22 15.24 -28.54
C LYS A 764 21.36 15.58 -27.56
N GLN A 765 21.18 15.32 -26.27
CA GLN A 765 22.22 15.49 -25.26
C GLN A 765 23.36 14.46 -25.39
N ILE A 766 23.03 13.20 -25.66
CA ILE A 766 24.05 12.13 -25.85
C ILE A 766 24.95 12.46 -27.04
N PHE A 767 24.38 12.97 -28.13
CA PHE A 767 25.10 13.31 -29.36
C PHE A 767 25.47 14.80 -29.46
N GLN A 768 25.41 15.57 -28.37
CA GLN A 768 25.63 17.02 -28.37
C GLN A 768 27.04 17.44 -28.82
N SER A 769 28.04 16.57 -28.61
CA SER A 769 29.42 16.80 -29.04
C SER A 769 29.63 16.56 -30.55
N SER A 770 28.62 16.08 -31.25
CA SER A 770 28.65 15.93 -32.70
C SER A 770 28.56 17.29 -33.38
N SER A 771 29.50 17.56 -34.30
CA SER A 771 29.40 18.71 -35.21
C SER A 771 28.48 18.44 -36.42
N ARG A 772 27.85 17.26 -36.49
CA ARG A 772 27.06 16.76 -37.62
C ARG A 772 25.58 16.99 -37.42
N GLY A 773 24.82 17.03 -38.52
CA GLY A 773 23.36 17.06 -38.45
C GLY A 773 22.81 15.81 -37.77
N LEU A 774 21.84 15.97 -36.87
CA LEU A 774 21.16 14.86 -36.20
C LEU A 774 19.77 14.68 -36.81
N VAL A 775 19.45 13.46 -37.23
CA VAL A 775 18.12 13.09 -37.73
C VAL A 775 17.55 12.03 -36.81
N PHE A 776 16.39 12.31 -36.21
CA PHE A 776 15.72 11.39 -35.27
C PHE A 776 14.59 10.67 -35.99
N ILE A 777 14.60 9.35 -35.96
CA ILE A 777 13.62 8.52 -36.65
C ILE A 777 12.96 7.56 -35.68
N THR A 778 11.63 7.57 -35.67
CA THR A 778 10.83 6.53 -35.01
C THR A 778 10.34 5.55 -36.07
N ALA A 779 10.73 4.28 -35.97
CA ALA A 779 10.31 3.23 -36.89
C ALA A 779 9.15 2.42 -36.30
N PHE A 780 8.13 2.13 -37.12
CA PHE A 780 7.00 1.26 -36.77
C PHE A 780 6.86 0.11 -37.76
N PRO A 781 6.30 -1.04 -37.35
CA PRO A 781 6.01 -2.12 -38.28
C PRO A 781 4.83 -1.79 -39.22
N THR A 782 3.81 -1.07 -38.72
CA THR A 782 2.60 -0.70 -39.49
C THR A 782 2.03 0.65 -39.04
N ARG A 783 1.25 1.32 -39.91
CA ARG A 783 0.51 2.56 -39.54
C ARG A 783 -0.48 2.33 -38.40
N LYS A 784 -1.02 1.12 -38.26
CA LYS A 784 -1.92 0.76 -37.16
C LYS A 784 -1.22 0.81 -35.81
N GLU A 785 0.00 0.31 -35.73
CA GLU A 785 0.82 0.43 -34.51
C GLU A 785 1.18 1.89 -34.24
N MET A 786 1.59 2.65 -35.27
CA MET A 786 1.88 4.09 -35.16
C MET A 786 0.70 4.88 -34.57
N SER A 787 -0.55 4.58 -34.97
CA SER A 787 -1.74 5.32 -34.51
C SER A 787 -1.92 5.33 -32.99
N LYS A 788 -1.42 4.30 -32.28
CA LYS A 788 -1.49 4.21 -30.82
C LYS A 788 -0.59 5.22 -30.11
N TYR A 789 0.44 5.69 -30.80
CA TYR A 789 1.51 6.52 -30.25
C TYR A 789 1.54 7.92 -30.86
N LEU A 790 0.59 8.25 -31.73
CA LEU A 790 0.59 9.49 -32.51
C LEU A 790 0.69 10.76 -31.64
N GLY A 791 0.04 10.75 -30.46
CA GLY A 791 0.07 11.87 -29.53
C GLY A 791 1.36 11.99 -28.69
N GLU A 792 2.27 11.00 -28.79
CA GLU A 792 3.51 10.95 -28.02
C GLU A 792 4.77 11.23 -28.87
N ILE A 793 4.66 11.19 -30.20
CA ILE A 793 5.78 11.42 -31.12
C ILE A 793 6.22 12.88 -31.03
N ALA A 794 7.52 13.11 -30.87
CA ALA A 794 8.07 14.47 -30.78
C ALA A 794 7.98 15.22 -32.13
N TRP A 795 7.75 16.53 -32.06
CA TRP A 795 8.02 17.44 -33.18
C TRP A 795 9.52 17.45 -33.52
N GLU A 796 9.87 17.93 -34.71
CA GLU A 796 11.24 17.91 -35.27
C GLU A 796 11.80 16.48 -35.44
N THR A 797 10.93 15.49 -35.65
CA THR A 797 11.33 14.08 -35.88
C THR A 797 10.68 13.49 -37.12
N GLU A 798 11.30 12.42 -37.63
CA GLU A 798 10.79 11.63 -38.74
C GLU A 798 10.18 10.32 -38.25
N VAL A 799 9.20 9.82 -38.99
CA VAL A 799 8.59 8.51 -38.76
C VAL A 799 8.68 7.67 -40.02
N TRP A 800 9.17 6.44 -39.85
CA TRP A 800 9.23 5.44 -40.92
C TRP A 800 8.35 4.24 -40.58
N VAL A 801 7.69 3.67 -41.59
CA VAL A 801 6.81 2.51 -41.41
C VAL A 801 7.22 1.38 -42.36
N ALA A 802 7.55 0.22 -41.80
CA ALA A 802 8.14 -0.88 -42.55
C ALA A 802 7.20 -1.51 -43.62
N ASP A 803 5.88 -1.44 -43.43
CA ASP A 803 4.88 -1.90 -44.40
C ASP A 803 4.71 -0.95 -45.60
N GLN A 804 5.24 0.27 -45.52
CA GLN A 804 5.25 1.27 -46.57
C GLN A 804 6.66 1.88 -46.70
N PRO A 805 7.64 1.05 -47.08
CA PRO A 805 9.05 1.37 -46.88
C PRO A 805 9.57 2.53 -47.73
N ASP A 806 8.84 2.93 -48.79
CA ASP A 806 9.23 3.99 -49.73
C ASP A 806 8.85 5.40 -49.25
N HIS A 807 8.16 5.52 -48.10
CA HIS A 807 7.64 6.78 -47.57
C HIS A 807 8.24 7.13 -46.20
N LEU A 808 8.31 8.43 -45.93
CA LEU A 808 8.69 9.01 -44.63
C LEU A 808 7.64 10.04 -44.22
N ILE A 809 7.32 10.11 -42.93
CA ILE A 809 6.38 11.08 -42.37
C ILE A 809 7.17 12.06 -41.51
N HIS A 810 7.07 13.34 -41.85
CA HIS A 810 7.74 14.42 -41.14
C HIS A 810 6.81 15.08 -40.12
N PHE A 811 7.22 15.15 -38.86
CA PHE A 811 6.49 15.81 -37.77
C PHE A 811 7.08 17.20 -37.50
N ASP A 812 6.87 18.15 -38.40
CA ASP A 812 7.14 19.58 -38.19
C ASP A 812 6.49 20.43 -39.30
N GLY A 813 6.55 21.78 -39.20
CA GLY A 813 5.92 22.65 -40.20
C GLY A 813 6.50 24.06 -40.32
N GLU A 814 7.07 24.34 -41.49
CA GLU A 814 7.15 25.65 -42.20
C GLU A 814 7.97 25.51 -43.52
N ARG A 815 8.87 24.50 -43.60
CA ARG A 815 9.84 24.33 -44.70
C ARG A 815 9.36 23.47 -45.89
N PHE A 816 8.28 22.70 -45.75
CA PHE A 816 7.90 21.61 -46.68
C PHE A 816 6.51 21.73 -47.31
N LEU A 817 5.85 22.89 -47.21
CA LEU A 817 4.56 23.12 -47.87
C LEU A 817 4.74 23.43 -49.36
N GLY A 818 4.27 22.54 -50.23
CA GLY A 818 4.26 22.71 -51.67
C GLY A 818 3.56 21.52 -52.36
N PRO A 819 3.18 21.65 -53.64
CA PRO A 819 2.69 20.51 -54.42
C PRO A 819 3.79 19.45 -54.56
N TYR A 820 3.39 18.17 -54.49
CA TYR A 820 4.28 17.02 -54.72
C TYR A 820 4.71 16.89 -56.19
#